data_AF-A0A239PW10-F1
#
_entry.id   AF-A0A239PW10-F1
#
_cell.length_a   1.000
_cell.length_b   1.000
_cell.length_c   1.000
_cell.angle_alpha   90.00
_cell.angle_beta   90.00
_cell.angle_gamma   90.00
#
_symmetry.space_group_name_H-M   'P 1'
#
loop_
_entity.id
_entity.type
_entity.pdbx_description
1 polymer ?
#
loop_
_entity_poly.entity_id
_entity_poly.type
_entity_poly.pdbx_seq_one_letter_code
_entity_poly.pdbx_strand_id
1 'polypeptide(L)'
;MNEALRTGARIMIATALIATIATGGPAARAAETLRYSVIAGGEKVGFLEAVIDGRAIEIEYVVRNNGRGPTISERIELNRKGVPLRWTIQGKTAFGGAVDELYEWRDGRARWRSQADAGEIKTSAPALYVANDASPWSAGLYANALLESGARELATLPGGALRLEELGREWLGEGLAAIRVRLFALSGVDLHPAFIMIDDAGRLAAELGARSMVVREGFEDQHERLAELFETLTRARAADLQQRLARRFMGPVRYVNARVFDPKSGAIKGPAAIVVHGEKITVVDYEGGLGAPGPDETVIDAEGGVLVPGLHDMHSHTSLWSGLFYLAAGVTTTRDQGNDQERLLDIIGRTEAGALAGPRIIPNGMIEGRSEHSVRVGVIADSLQAALDAVRRYAAHGYFQIKIYNSIKPEWVKPIAAEAKRLGLGVTGHVPAFMSPDEAILAGYDDIAHVNQLMLGWLIREGEDTRTPLRLTAMRRAASLDLDSAPVRRTIALMKQHGVALDTTAVILERLLLSRAGEVSEADAPYLDHMPIGYQRYRKRSFVSLDEPDVDAEYRRAFAALLDTLALLNENGVQLLPGTDDGSGVSVHREIELYVKAGLSNAEALRLATLACDEYLGRDQAFGSIEKGKYADFFLIQADPLADISAIRQVRLVSRGGMVYFPSEIYEALAIRPFASPPPVAWP
;
A
#
# COMPACT_ATOMS: atom_id res chain seq x y z
N MET A 1 46.01 -41.14 45.04
CA MET A 1 46.44 -42.50 45.45
C MET A 1 46.00 -43.46 44.35
N ASN A 2 46.99 -43.89 43.55
CA ASN A 2 47.07 -45.02 42.63
C ASN A 2 46.03 -45.27 41.53
N GLU A 3 46.54 -45.09 40.30
CA GLU A 3 46.32 -45.91 39.11
C GLU A 3 46.47 -47.42 39.35
N ALA A 4 45.71 -48.20 38.57
CA ALA A 4 46.03 -49.50 37.95
C ALA A 4 44.69 -50.20 37.61
N LEU A 5 44.45 -50.92 36.51
CA LEU A 5 45.21 -51.41 35.37
C LEU A 5 44.16 -52.13 34.49
N ARG A 6 44.26 -52.07 33.15
CA ARG A 6 44.00 -53.24 32.27
C ARG A 6 44.49 -53.02 30.84
N THR A 7 45.67 -53.58 30.63
CA THR A 7 46.33 -54.17 29.45
C THR A 7 45.43 -54.71 28.33
N GLY A 8 45.92 -54.69 27.09
CA GLY A 8 45.59 -55.74 26.10
C GLY A 8 45.70 -55.40 24.61
N ALA A 9 46.92 -55.39 24.08
CA ALA A 9 47.39 -55.78 22.73
C ALA A 9 46.46 -55.76 21.48
N ARG A 10 47.00 -55.09 20.45
CA ARG A 10 46.66 -55.14 19.01
C ARG A 10 46.83 -56.54 18.41
N ILE A 11 45.90 -56.94 17.53
CA ILE A 11 46.15 -57.86 16.40
C ILE A 11 45.51 -57.24 15.16
N MET A 12 46.33 -56.98 14.14
CA MET A 12 45.91 -56.69 12.78
C MET A 12 45.36 -57.96 12.13
N ILE A 13 44.17 -57.88 11.53
CA ILE A 13 43.72 -58.80 10.49
C ILE A 13 43.40 -57.96 9.26
N ALA A 14 44.20 -58.15 8.21
CA ALA A 14 43.91 -57.71 6.87
C ALA A 14 42.72 -58.52 6.33
N THR A 15 41.75 -57.87 5.71
CA THR A 15 40.74 -58.56 4.89
C THR A 15 40.61 -57.83 3.56
N ALA A 16 40.82 -58.61 2.52
CA ALA A 16 40.96 -58.19 1.14
C ALA A 16 39.68 -57.57 0.58
N LEU A 17 39.92 -56.56 -0.26
CA LEU A 17 38.98 -55.87 -1.12
C LEU A 17 38.39 -56.87 -2.13
N ILE A 18 37.09 -57.17 -2.04
CA ILE A 18 36.33 -57.72 -3.17
C ILE A 18 35.61 -56.54 -3.81
N ALA A 19 36.07 -56.16 -5.00
CA ALA A 19 35.43 -55.17 -5.84
C ALA A 19 34.18 -55.80 -6.48
N THR A 20 33.02 -55.54 -5.90
CA THR A 20 31.74 -55.78 -6.57
C THR A 20 31.51 -54.64 -7.56
N ILE A 21 31.67 -54.91 -8.85
CA ILE A 21 31.20 -54.04 -9.93
C ILE A 21 29.68 -54.01 -9.83
N ALA A 22 29.15 -52.99 -9.15
CA ALA A 22 27.74 -52.67 -9.19
C ALA A 22 27.45 -52.07 -10.58
N THR A 23 26.74 -52.83 -11.40
CA THR A 23 26.13 -52.36 -12.64
C THR A 23 25.28 -51.12 -12.32
N GLY A 24 25.68 -49.97 -12.88
CA GLY A 24 25.01 -48.69 -12.68
C GLY A 24 23.57 -48.72 -13.18
N GLY A 25 22.61 -48.80 -12.26
CA GLY A 25 21.31 -48.18 -12.46
C GLY A 25 21.44 -46.66 -12.24
N PRO A 26 20.59 -45.82 -12.86
CA PRO A 26 20.63 -44.39 -12.61
C PRO A 26 20.37 -44.17 -11.12
N ALA A 27 21.34 -43.56 -10.43
CA ALA A 27 21.13 -43.11 -9.06
C ALA A 27 19.92 -42.17 -9.07
N ALA A 28 18.85 -42.52 -8.34
CA ALA A 28 17.73 -41.62 -8.13
C ALA A 28 18.30 -40.33 -7.52
N ARG A 29 18.18 -39.22 -8.24
CA ARG A 29 18.61 -37.92 -7.75
C ARG A 29 17.73 -37.60 -6.55
N ALA A 30 18.33 -37.45 -5.37
CA ALA A 30 17.60 -37.07 -4.16
C ALA A 30 16.88 -35.74 -4.38
N ALA A 31 15.67 -35.60 -3.81
CA ALA A 31 14.94 -34.34 -3.81
C ALA A 31 15.79 -33.24 -3.14
N GLU A 32 15.77 -32.04 -3.73
CA GLU A 32 16.48 -30.86 -3.22
C GLU A 32 15.52 -30.06 -2.34
N THR A 33 15.90 -29.75 -1.11
CA THR A 33 15.12 -28.87 -0.22
C THR A 33 15.77 -27.50 -0.13
N LEU A 34 15.01 -26.44 -0.42
CA LEU A 34 15.39 -25.06 -0.22
C LEU A 34 14.52 -24.44 0.87
N ARG A 35 15.15 -23.67 1.77
CA ARG A 35 14.49 -22.99 2.87
C ARG A 35 14.76 -21.50 2.82
N TYR A 36 13.79 -20.72 3.24
CA TYR A 36 13.83 -19.27 3.25
C TYR A 36 13.23 -18.74 4.55
N SER A 37 13.80 -17.65 5.04
CA SER A 37 13.30 -16.87 6.16
C SER A 37 12.55 -15.65 5.65
N VAL A 38 11.37 -15.39 6.21
CA VAL A 38 10.62 -14.14 5.99
C VAL A 38 11.04 -13.17 7.08
N ILE A 39 11.72 -12.10 6.69
CA ILE A 39 12.25 -11.10 7.63
C ILE A 39 11.40 -9.84 7.54
N ALA A 40 10.95 -9.32 8.68
CA ALA A 40 10.25 -8.04 8.79
C ALA A 40 10.76 -7.25 9.99
N GLY A 41 11.15 -5.98 9.77
CA GLY A 41 11.75 -5.15 10.83
C GLY A 41 12.99 -5.77 11.48
N GLY A 42 13.81 -6.50 10.71
CA GLY A 42 15.02 -7.19 11.18
C GLY A 42 14.77 -8.52 11.91
N GLU A 43 13.51 -8.92 12.13
CA GLU A 43 13.16 -10.16 12.83
C GLU A 43 12.57 -11.20 11.87
N LYS A 44 12.83 -12.49 12.14
CA LYS A 44 12.17 -13.59 11.41
C LYS A 44 10.72 -13.74 11.87
N VAL A 45 9.78 -13.52 10.94
CA VAL A 45 8.34 -13.57 11.17
C VAL A 45 7.64 -14.72 10.44
N GLY A 46 8.38 -15.51 9.67
CA GLY A 46 7.84 -16.58 8.86
C GLY A 46 8.90 -17.39 8.11
N PHE A 47 8.45 -18.32 7.28
CA PHE A 47 9.31 -19.14 6.45
C PHE A 47 8.63 -19.55 5.14
N LEU A 48 9.46 -19.93 4.16
CA LEU A 48 9.06 -20.68 2.98
C LEU A 48 9.98 -21.90 2.88
N GLU A 49 9.42 -23.09 2.72
CA GLU A 49 10.18 -24.32 2.43
C GLU A 49 9.71 -24.87 1.08
N ALA A 50 10.64 -25.21 0.19
CA ALA A 50 10.37 -25.78 -1.11
C ALA A 50 11.15 -27.11 -1.29
N VAL A 51 10.44 -28.21 -1.52
CA VAL A 51 11.00 -29.53 -1.82
C VAL A 51 10.86 -29.80 -3.32
N ILE A 52 11.98 -29.97 -4.00
CA ILE A 52 12.08 -30.08 -5.46
C ILE A 52 12.46 -31.51 -5.82
N ASP A 53 11.54 -32.24 -6.45
CA ASP A 53 11.77 -33.58 -6.98
C ASP A 53 11.60 -33.58 -8.51
N GLY A 54 12.73 -33.45 -9.21
CA GLY A 54 12.76 -33.36 -10.67
C GLY A 54 12.06 -32.10 -11.19
N ARG A 55 10.78 -32.23 -11.57
CA ARG A 55 9.92 -31.11 -12.02
C ARG A 55 8.69 -30.91 -11.13
N ALA A 56 8.55 -31.70 -10.08
CA ALA A 56 7.56 -31.48 -9.03
C ALA A 56 8.19 -30.61 -7.94
N ILE A 57 7.42 -29.67 -7.41
CA ILE A 57 7.81 -28.78 -6.32
C ILE A 57 6.67 -28.77 -5.31
N GLU A 58 6.97 -29.06 -4.06
CA GLU A 58 6.05 -28.92 -2.92
C GLU A 58 6.53 -27.75 -2.06
N ILE A 59 5.61 -26.85 -1.68
CA ILE A 59 5.95 -25.61 -0.97
C ILE A 59 5.07 -25.45 0.26
N GLU A 60 5.66 -25.08 1.39
CA GLU A 60 4.97 -24.60 2.58
C GLU A 60 5.36 -23.15 2.86
N TYR A 61 4.38 -22.26 3.03
CA TYR A 61 4.60 -20.84 3.28
C TYR A 61 3.74 -20.31 4.44
N VAL A 62 4.42 -19.81 5.48
CA VAL A 62 3.77 -19.35 6.72
C VAL A 62 4.36 -18.02 7.19
N VAL A 63 3.49 -17.07 7.51
CA VAL A 63 3.88 -15.77 8.11
C VAL A 63 3.01 -15.45 9.32
N ARG A 64 3.64 -14.87 10.35
CA ARG A 64 3.01 -14.34 11.57
C ARG A 64 3.67 -12.99 11.93
N ASN A 65 3.06 -11.89 11.50
CA ASN A 65 3.49 -10.52 11.81
C ASN A 65 2.30 -9.70 12.30
N ASN A 66 2.38 -9.10 13.50
CA ASN A 66 1.27 -8.41 14.17
C ASN A 66 0.01 -9.31 14.27
N GLY A 67 0.20 -10.56 14.68
CA GLY A 67 -0.87 -11.55 14.85
C GLY A 67 -1.54 -12.06 13.56
N ARG A 68 -1.03 -11.71 12.37
CA ARG A 68 -1.63 -12.06 11.06
C ARG A 68 -0.60 -12.59 10.05
N GLY A 69 -1.08 -13.22 8.97
CA GLY A 69 -0.26 -13.64 7.83
C GLY A 69 -0.74 -14.93 7.17
N PRO A 70 -0.38 -15.18 5.90
CA PRO A 70 -0.80 -16.37 5.17
C PRO A 70 -0.30 -17.68 5.80
N THR A 71 -1.01 -18.75 5.50
CA THR A 71 -0.61 -20.14 5.78
C THR A 71 -1.10 -20.96 4.61
N ILE A 72 -0.21 -21.22 3.65
CA ILE A 72 -0.55 -21.89 2.39
C ILE A 72 0.42 -23.02 2.09
N SER A 73 -0.08 -24.04 1.40
CA SER A 73 0.69 -25.11 0.79
C SER A 73 0.50 -25.09 -0.72
N GLU A 74 1.57 -25.38 -1.46
CA GLU A 74 1.55 -25.41 -2.92
C GLU A 74 2.14 -26.70 -3.48
N ARG A 75 1.62 -27.14 -4.63
CA ARG A 75 2.24 -28.19 -5.44
C ARG A 75 2.29 -27.74 -6.89
N ILE A 76 3.48 -27.74 -7.48
CA ILE A 76 3.72 -27.30 -8.86
C ILE A 76 4.33 -28.46 -9.64
N GLU A 77 3.81 -28.73 -10.84
CA GLU A 77 4.41 -29.65 -11.81
C GLU A 77 4.81 -28.85 -13.05
N LEU A 78 6.10 -28.83 -13.37
CA LEU A 78 6.66 -28.03 -14.46
C LEU A 78 6.91 -28.85 -15.73
N ASN A 79 6.84 -28.19 -16.89
CA ASN A 79 7.37 -28.74 -18.13
C ASN A 79 8.90 -28.56 -18.23
N ARG A 80 9.50 -29.00 -19.34
CA ARG A 80 10.96 -28.88 -19.57
C ARG A 80 11.49 -27.44 -19.63
N LYS A 81 10.61 -26.47 -19.93
CA LYS A 81 10.93 -25.04 -20.02
C LYS A 81 10.61 -24.28 -18.73
N GLY A 82 10.33 -24.98 -17.63
CA GLY A 82 10.00 -24.36 -16.34
C GLY A 82 8.62 -23.69 -16.29
N VAL A 83 7.73 -23.96 -17.26
CA VAL A 83 6.35 -23.45 -17.25
C VAL A 83 5.42 -24.46 -16.55
N PRO A 84 4.52 -24.03 -15.65
CA PRO A 84 3.57 -24.92 -15.00
C PRO A 84 2.71 -25.71 -15.98
N LEU A 85 2.61 -27.01 -15.74
CA LEU A 85 1.59 -27.93 -16.27
C LEU A 85 0.46 -28.11 -15.26
N ARG A 86 0.78 -28.06 -13.97
CA ARG A 86 -0.20 -28.09 -12.88
C ARG A 86 0.30 -27.25 -11.72
N TRP A 87 -0.61 -26.55 -11.05
CA TRP A 87 -0.33 -25.81 -9.82
C TRP A 87 -1.55 -25.88 -8.93
N THR A 88 -1.39 -26.37 -7.70
CA THR A 88 -2.43 -26.31 -6.66
C THR A 88 -1.95 -25.48 -5.49
N ILE A 89 -2.82 -24.64 -4.93
CA ILE A 89 -2.55 -23.83 -3.73
C ILE A 89 -3.73 -23.99 -2.77
N GLN A 90 -3.46 -24.30 -1.51
CA GLN A 90 -4.48 -24.48 -0.48
C GLN A 90 -4.07 -23.77 0.82
N GLY A 91 -5.04 -23.31 1.62
CA GLY A 91 -4.75 -22.76 2.94
C GLY A 91 -5.60 -21.56 3.32
N LYS A 92 -4.98 -20.55 3.93
CA LYS A 92 -5.65 -19.33 4.39
C LYS A 92 -4.88 -18.07 4.04
N THR A 93 -5.61 -17.03 3.66
CA THR A 93 -5.09 -15.67 3.48
C THR A 93 -4.72 -15.05 4.84
N ALA A 94 -4.09 -13.86 4.81
CA ALA A 94 -3.64 -13.16 6.01
C ALA A 94 -4.73 -12.86 7.05
N PHE A 95 -5.99 -12.74 6.62
CA PHE A 95 -7.15 -12.42 7.47
C PHE A 95 -8.11 -13.60 7.66
N GLY A 96 -7.70 -14.80 7.21
CA GLY A 96 -8.42 -16.05 7.47
C GLY A 96 -9.35 -16.54 6.36
N GLY A 97 -9.51 -15.79 5.26
CA GLY A 97 -10.23 -16.27 4.07
C GLY A 97 -9.60 -17.54 3.48
N ALA A 98 -10.42 -18.49 3.03
CA ALA A 98 -9.97 -19.78 2.51
C ALA A 98 -9.32 -19.67 1.13
N VAL A 99 -8.18 -20.32 0.93
CA VAL A 99 -7.47 -20.42 -0.34
C VAL A 99 -7.67 -21.83 -0.91
N ASP A 100 -8.20 -21.91 -2.13
CA ASP A 100 -8.23 -23.11 -2.98
C ASP A 100 -8.06 -22.69 -4.44
N GLU A 101 -6.88 -22.96 -5.00
CA GLU A 101 -6.54 -22.62 -6.37
C GLU A 101 -5.96 -23.83 -7.10
N LEU A 102 -6.36 -23.96 -8.37
CA LEU A 102 -5.92 -24.98 -9.30
C LEU A 102 -5.66 -24.32 -10.66
N TYR A 103 -4.49 -24.57 -11.23
CA TYR A 103 -4.21 -24.43 -12.64
C TYR A 103 -3.78 -25.78 -13.21
N GLU A 104 -4.23 -26.10 -14.42
CA GLU A 104 -3.81 -27.29 -15.16
C GLU A 104 -3.77 -27.00 -16.66
N TRP A 105 -2.68 -27.38 -17.32
CA TRP A 105 -2.62 -27.51 -18.77
C TRP A 105 -2.59 -28.99 -19.15
N ARG A 106 -3.64 -29.44 -19.84
CA ARG A 106 -3.80 -30.83 -20.27
C ARG A 106 -4.55 -30.89 -21.60
N ASP A 107 -4.11 -31.78 -22.49
CA ASP A 107 -4.76 -32.05 -23.78
C ASP A 107 -5.02 -30.77 -24.62
N GLY A 108 -4.02 -29.86 -24.65
CA GLY A 108 -4.06 -28.60 -25.41
C GLY A 108 -4.97 -27.52 -24.81
N ARG A 109 -5.32 -27.63 -23.52
CA ARG A 109 -6.20 -26.68 -22.82
C ARG A 109 -5.59 -26.29 -21.49
N ALA A 110 -5.56 -24.99 -21.23
CA ALA A 110 -5.31 -24.45 -19.90
C ALA A 110 -6.64 -24.25 -19.18
N ARG A 111 -6.74 -24.70 -17.94
CA ARG A 111 -7.88 -24.54 -17.04
C ARG A 111 -7.41 -23.97 -15.72
N TRP A 112 -8.19 -23.08 -15.14
CA TRP A 112 -7.93 -22.59 -13.80
C TRP A 112 -9.20 -22.37 -13.01
N ARG A 113 -9.05 -22.41 -11.68
CA ARG A 113 -10.01 -22.00 -10.67
C ARG A 113 -9.21 -21.40 -9.52
N SER A 114 -9.59 -20.25 -9.02
CA SER A 114 -9.06 -19.64 -7.80
C SER A 114 -10.20 -18.96 -7.05
N GLN A 115 -9.87 -18.28 -5.96
CA GLN A 115 -10.81 -17.35 -5.33
C GLN A 115 -11.25 -16.23 -6.27
N ALA A 116 -10.39 -15.79 -7.18
CA ALA A 116 -10.64 -14.61 -8.00
C ALA A 116 -11.44 -14.89 -9.27
N ASP A 117 -11.24 -16.06 -9.88
CA ASP A 117 -11.79 -16.39 -11.19
C ASP A 117 -11.69 -17.90 -11.50
N ALA A 118 -12.38 -18.31 -12.57
CA ALA A 118 -12.21 -19.62 -13.19
C ALA A 118 -12.32 -19.48 -14.71
N GLY A 119 -11.65 -20.34 -15.46
CA GLY A 119 -11.71 -20.31 -16.91
C GLY A 119 -11.03 -21.48 -17.60
N GLU A 120 -11.27 -21.57 -18.91
CA GLU A 120 -10.60 -22.49 -19.82
C GLU A 120 -10.24 -21.75 -21.11
N ILE A 121 -9.03 -21.98 -21.63
CA ILE A 121 -8.61 -21.54 -22.96
C ILE A 121 -7.84 -22.64 -23.69
N LYS A 122 -8.09 -22.77 -24.99
CA LYS A 122 -7.30 -23.65 -25.87
C LYS A 122 -5.97 -22.97 -26.19
N THR A 123 -4.87 -23.67 -25.96
CA THR A 123 -3.53 -23.17 -26.28
C THR A 123 -2.70 -24.29 -26.90
N SER A 124 -1.88 -23.96 -27.90
CA SER A 124 -1.00 -24.92 -28.57
C SER A 124 0.16 -25.39 -27.69
N ALA A 125 0.48 -24.62 -26.63
CA ALA A 125 1.50 -24.92 -25.64
C ALA A 125 1.07 -24.41 -24.24
N PRO A 126 1.67 -24.92 -23.15
CA PRO A 126 1.47 -24.35 -21.82
C PRO A 126 1.83 -22.87 -21.80
N ALA A 127 0.91 -22.04 -21.33
CA ALA A 127 1.15 -20.62 -21.09
C ALA A 127 1.55 -20.38 -19.63
N LEU A 128 2.25 -19.27 -19.38
CA LEU A 128 2.60 -18.90 -18.01
C LEU A 128 1.35 -18.42 -17.27
N TYR A 129 1.08 -19.00 -16.11
CA TYR A 129 -0.07 -18.69 -15.26
C TYR A 129 0.36 -17.82 -14.09
N VAL A 130 -0.29 -16.66 -13.90
CA VAL A 130 -0.08 -15.81 -12.73
C VAL A 130 -1.05 -16.24 -11.64
N ALA A 131 -0.55 -16.96 -10.64
CA ALA A 131 -1.36 -17.45 -9.51
C ALA A 131 -1.89 -16.32 -8.60
N ASN A 132 -3.03 -16.55 -7.93
CA ASN A 132 -3.72 -15.53 -7.13
C ASN A 132 -3.15 -15.43 -5.71
N ASP A 133 -2.91 -16.57 -5.05
CA ASP A 133 -2.49 -16.65 -3.66
C ASP A 133 -1.12 -17.34 -3.51
N ALA A 134 -0.23 -17.22 -4.50
CA ALA A 134 1.08 -17.87 -4.49
C ALA A 134 2.08 -17.25 -3.52
N SER A 135 3.00 -18.07 -3.05
CA SER A 135 4.15 -17.64 -2.27
C SER A 135 5.17 -16.86 -3.13
N PRO A 136 6.13 -16.18 -2.48
CA PRO A 136 7.31 -15.56 -3.10
C PRO A 136 8.09 -16.44 -4.08
N TRP A 137 7.98 -17.77 -3.99
CA TRP A 137 8.57 -18.70 -4.96
C TRP A 137 8.14 -18.39 -6.41
N SER A 138 6.90 -17.93 -6.59
CA SER A 138 6.33 -17.60 -7.89
C SER A 138 7.15 -16.57 -8.66
N ALA A 139 7.75 -15.58 -7.99
CA ALA A 139 8.57 -14.57 -8.65
C ALA A 139 9.82 -15.18 -9.33
N GLY A 140 10.47 -16.13 -8.66
CA GLY A 140 11.59 -16.89 -9.25
C GLY A 140 11.16 -17.77 -10.41
N LEU A 141 9.99 -18.42 -10.30
CA LEU A 141 9.40 -19.22 -11.38
C LEU A 141 9.11 -18.35 -12.61
N TYR A 142 8.48 -17.19 -12.43
CA TYR A 142 8.16 -16.25 -13.51
C TYR A 142 9.41 -15.73 -14.22
N ALA A 143 10.44 -15.35 -13.45
CA ALA A 143 11.70 -14.89 -14.01
C ALA A 143 12.41 -15.97 -14.83
N ASN A 144 12.45 -17.21 -14.34
CA ASN A 144 13.03 -18.32 -15.09
C ASN A 144 12.27 -18.61 -16.40
N ALA A 145 10.94 -18.55 -16.38
CA ALA A 145 10.13 -18.74 -17.59
C ALA A 145 10.41 -17.64 -18.63
N LEU A 146 10.58 -16.38 -18.19
CA LEU A 146 10.98 -15.26 -19.06
C LEU A 146 12.39 -15.47 -19.63
N LEU A 147 13.37 -15.82 -18.80
CA LEU A 147 14.75 -16.07 -19.21
C LEU A 147 14.84 -17.22 -20.24
N GLU A 148 14.15 -18.34 -19.99
CA GLU A 148 14.11 -19.49 -20.90
C GLU A 148 13.41 -19.17 -22.23
N SER A 149 12.42 -18.27 -22.22
CA SER A 149 11.74 -17.86 -23.45
C SER A 149 12.59 -16.97 -24.36
N GLY A 150 13.55 -16.25 -23.79
CA GLY A 150 14.30 -15.18 -24.47
C GLY A 150 13.45 -13.97 -24.88
N ALA A 151 12.17 -13.93 -24.49
CA ALA A 151 11.26 -12.84 -24.81
C ALA A 151 11.42 -11.68 -23.83
N ARG A 152 11.30 -10.45 -24.34
CA ARG A 152 11.26 -9.23 -23.51
C ARG A 152 9.98 -9.15 -22.67
N GLU A 153 8.91 -9.75 -23.17
CA GLU A 153 7.59 -9.77 -22.56
C GLU A 153 6.94 -11.12 -22.85
N LEU A 154 6.27 -11.69 -21.84
CA LEU A 154 5.58 -12.96 -21.95
C LEU A 154 4.13 -12.80 -21.53
N ALA A 155 3.21 -13.07 -22.46
CA ALA A 155 1.78 -13.06 -22.17
C ALA A 155 1.43 -14.15 -21.14
N THR A 156 0.49 -13.83 -20.25
CA THR A 156 0.09 -14.70 -19.15
C THR A 156 -1.39 -15.05 -19.16
N LEU A 157 -1.71 -16.12 -18.44
CA LEU A 157 -3.08 -16.47 -18.06
C LEU A 157 -3.36 -16.03 -16.62
N PRO A 158 -4.59 -15.59 -16.30
CA PRO A 158 -5.74 -15.46 -17.21
C PRO A 158 -5.69 -14.22 -18.12
N GLY A 159 -4.71 -13.34 -17.93
CA GLY A 159 -4.48 -12.18 -18.78
C GLY A 159 -3.17 -11.49 -18.40
N GLY A 160 -2.91 -10.33 -19.02
CA GLY A 160 -1.70 -9.54 -18.77
C GLY A 160 -0.44 -10.12 -19.44
N ALA A 161 0.69 -9.50 -19.12
CA ALA A 161 2.00 -9.95 -19.55
C ALA A 161 3.06 -9.57 -18.52
N LEU A 162 4.13 -10.36 -18.43
CA LEU A 162 5.24 -10.13 -17.52
C LEU A 162 6.47 -9.64 -18.28
N ARG A 163 7.27 -8.82 -17.61
CA ARG A 163 8.55 -8.30 -18.13
C ARG A 163 9.64 -8.47 -17.08
N LEU A 164 10.84 -8.81 -17.54
CA LEU A 164 12.01 -8.99 -16.70
C LEU A 164 13.13 -8.05 -17.16
N GLU A 165 13.70 -7.30 -16.22
CA GLU A 165 14.84 -6.40 -16.44
C GLU A 165 16.01 -6.84 -15.57
N GLU A 166 17.17 -7.17 -16.16
CA GLU A 166 18.41 -7.47 -15.41
C GLU A 166 19.02 -6.15 -14.94
N LEU A 167 19.13 -5.99 -13.62
CA LEU A 167 19.65 -4.76 -12.99
C LEU A 167 21.14 -4.87 -12.65
N GLY A 168 21.64 -6.10 -12.52
CA GLY A 168 23.04 -6.33 -12.17
C GLY A 168 23.35 -7.74 -11.72
N ARG A 169 24.60 -7.95 -11.29
CA ARG A 169 25.12 -9.22 -10.80
C ARG A 169 26.00 -8.98 -9.58
N GLU A 170 25.81 -9.77 -8.54
CA GLU A 170 26.49 -9.60 -7.26
C GLU A 170 26.78 -10.94 -6.56
N TRP A 171 27.48 -10.87 -5.44
CA TRP A 171 27.62 -11.96 -4.49
C TRP A 171 26.70 -11.75 -3.29
N LEU A 172 25.95 -12.78 -2.92
CA LEU A 172 25.17 -12.83 -1.68
C LEU A 172 25.95 -13.62 -0.63
N GLY A 173 26.17 -13.02 0.55
CA GLY A 173 27.02 -13.56 1.61
C GLY A 173 28.52 -13.36 1.38
N GLU A 174 29.32 -13.92 2.28
CA GLU A 174 30.78 -13.78 2.29
C GLU A 174 31.50 -15.15 2.35
N GLY A 175 32.79 -15.15 1.98
CA GLY A 175 33.65 -16.32 2.08
C GLY A 175 33.17 -17.51 1.22
N LEU A 176 33.34 -18.73 1.74
CA LEU A 176 33.00 -19.96 1.02
C LEU A 176 31.48 -20.21 0.91
N ALA A 177 30.67 -19.51 1.71
CA ALA A 177 29.21 -19.61 1.66
C ALA A 177 28.59 -18.62 0.65
N ALA A 178 29.38 -17.69 0.10
CA ALA A 178 28.89 -16.71 -0.85
C ALA A 178 28.41 -17.37 -2.14
N ILE A 179 27.25 -16.94 -2.64
CA ILE A 179 26.70 -17.39 -3.92
C ILE A 179 26.60 -16.24 -4.90
N ARG A 180 26.85 -16.54 -6.18
CA ARG A 180 26.65 -15.58 -7.26
C ARG A 180 25.17 -15.46 -7.57
N VAL A 181 24.69 -14.23 -7.68
CA VAL A 181 23.29 -13.91 -7.99
C VAL A 181 23.19 -12.88 -9.11
N ARG A 182 22.11 -12.98 -9.87
CA ARG A 182 21.64 -11.97 -10.81
C ARG A 182 20.42 -11.27 -10.21
N LEU A 183 20.42 -9.96 -10.27
CA LEU A 183 19.37 -9.10 -9.73
C LEU A 183 18.42 -8.69 -10.87
N PHE A 184 17.12 -8.81 -10.63
CA PHE A 184 16.09 -8.48 -11.61
C PHE A 184 14.96 -7.64 -11.02
N ALA A 185 14.34 -6.81 -11.87
CA ALA A 185 13.00 -6.28 -11.65
C ALA A 185 11.98 -7.06 -12.50
N LEU A 186 10.99 -7.66 -11.84
CA LEU A 186 9.87 -8.38 -12.46
C LEU A 186 8.61 -7.51 -12.40
N SER A 187 8.09 -7.09 -13.56
CA SER A 187 6.89 -6.24 -13.68
C SER A 187 5.70 -6.99 -14.30
N GLY A 188 4.49 -6.49 -14.06
CA GLY A 188 3.25 -6.99 -14.69
C GLY A 188 2.39 -7.91 -13.81
N VAL A 189 2.90 -8.31 -12.64
CA VAL A 189 2.12 -9.03 -11.62
C VAL A 189 1.28 -8.04 -10.81
N ASP A 190 1.91 -7.03 -10.23
CA ASP A 190 1.32 -6.06 -9.31
C ASP A 190 1.63 -4.61 -9.75
N LEU A 191 1.15 -3.62 -9.00
CA LEU A 191 1.31 -2.17 -9.26
C LEU A 191 2.76 -1.69 -9.29
N HIS A 192 3.69 -2.46 -8.73
CA HIS A 192 5.12 -2.17 -8.76
C HIS A 192 5.93 -3.44 -9.03
N PRO A 193 7.15 -3.33 -9.57
CA PRO A 193 7.99 -4.49 -9.80
C PRO A 193 8.40 -5.18 -8.50
N ALA A 194 8.51 -6.51 -8.56
CA ALA A 194 9.23 -7.29 -7.55
C ALA A 194 10.73 -7.28 -7.87
N PHE A 195 11.56 -7.00 -6.86
CA PHE A 195 13.02 -7.03 -7.00
C PHE A 195 13.53 -8.35 -6.46
N ILE A 196 14.13 -9.17 -7.32
CA ILE A 196 14.50 -10.54 -6.98
C ILE A 196 15.94 -10.83 -7.34
N MET A 197 16.53 -11.73 -6.57
CA MET A 197 17.85 -12.29 -6.81
C MET A 197 17.71 -13.76 -7.20
N ILE A 198 18.29 -14.14 -8.34
CA ILE A 198 18.30 -15.51 -8.85
C ILE A 198 19.75 -15.99 -8.95
N ASP A 199 20.06 -17.15 -8.38
CA ASP A 199 21.40 -17.72 -8.47
C ASP A 199 21.70 -18.36 -9.84
N ASP A 200 22.94 -18.82 -10.02
CA ASP A 200 23.40 -19.46 -11.27
C ASP A 200 22.66 -20.77 -11.57
N ALA A 201 22.02 -21.40 -10.58
CA ALA A 201 21.18 -22.58 -10.75
C ALA A 201 19.71 -22.24 -11.08
N GLY A 202 19.38 -20.94 -11.20
CA GLY A 202 18.01 -20.48 -11.44
C GLY A 202 17.13 -20.56 -10.20
N ARG A 203 17.69 -20.63 -8.98
CA ARG A 203 16.91 -20.66 -7.74
C ARG A 203 16.73 -19.25 -7.19
N LEU A 204 15.56 -18.96 -6.62
CA LEU A 204 15.35 -17.74 -5.86
C LEU A 204 16.36 -17.70 -4.70
N ALA A 205 17.12 -16.61 -4.59
CA ALA A 205 18.02 -16.35 -3.49
C ALA A 205 17.39 -15.36 -2.51
N ALA A 206 16.75 -14.32 -3.04
CA ALA A 206 15.97 -13.37 -2.25
C ALA A 206 14.88 -12.70 -3.09
N GLU A 207 13.76 -12.35 -2.47
CA GLU A 207 12.85 -11.30 -2.90
C GLU A 207 13.02 -10.12 -1.96
N LEU A 208 13.49 -9.00 -2.50
CA LEU A 208 13.90 -7.83 -1.75
C LEU A 208 12.69 -6.97 -1.38
N GLY A 209 12.74 -6.37 -0.21
CA GLY A 209 11.77 -5.37 0.21
C GLY A 209 12.21 -4.67 1.47
N ALA A 210 11.65 -3.48 1.69
CA ALA A 210 12.12 -2.62 2.76
C ALA A 210 11.47 -2.89 4.12
N ARG A 211 10.17 -3.20 4.13
CA ARG A 211 9.44 -3.55 5.37
C ARG A 211 9.47 -5.05 5.63
N SER A 212 9.51 -5.84 4.57
CA SER A 212 9.57 -7.29 4.61
C SER A 212 10.35 -7.79 3.39
N MET A 213 11.09 -8.88 3.54
CA MET A 213 11.77 -9.59 2.46
C MET A 213 11.72 -11.09 2.69
N VAL A 214 11.99 -11.86 1.64
CA VAL A 214 12.23 -13.31 1.73
C VAL A 214 13.65 -13.58 1.29
N VAL A 215 14.42 -14.25 2.14
CA VAL A 215 15.84 -14.56 1.87
C VAL A 215 16.11 -16.03 2.16
N ARG A 216 16.95 -16.68 1.35
CA ARG A 216 17.35 -18.07 1.55
C ARG A 216 18.02 -18.23 2.93
N GLU A 217 17.69 -19.31 3.62
CA GLU A 217 18.26 -19.65 4.94
C GLU A 217 19.79 -19.72 4.84
N GLY A 218 20.48 -19.11 5.81
CA GLY A 218 21.93 -18.92 5.81
C GLY A 218 22.39 -17.53 5.36
N PHE A 219 21.47 -16.67 4.91
CA PHE A 219 21.76 -15.27 4.53
C PHE A 219 20.90 -14.25 5.27
N GLU A 220 20.29 -14.61 6.41
CA GLU A 220 19.49 -13.69 7.22
C GLU A 220 20.31 -12.50 7.76
N ASP A 221 21.61 -12.72 7.98
CA ASP A 221 22.56 -11.69 8.39
C ASP A 221 22.74 -10.59 7.32
N GLN A 222 22.42 -10.88 6.05
CA GLN A 222 22.51 -9.93 4.95
C GLN A 222 21.30 -8.99 4.84
N HIS A 223 20.29 -9.12 5.71
CA HIS A 223 19.02 -8.39 5.55
C HIS A 223 19.20 -6.86 5.50
N GLU A 224 20.07 -6.26 6.31
CA GLU A 224 20.30 -4.80 6.29
C GLU A 224 20.86 -4.34 4.94
N ARG A 225 21.91 -5.03 4.46
CA ARG A 225 22.51 -4.77 3.14
C ARG A 225 21.49 -4.93 2.01
N LEU A 226 20.65 -5.97 2.07
CA LEU A 226 19.63 -6.24 1.06
C LEU A 226 18.51 -5.19 1.08
N ALA A 227 18.11 -4.71 2.26
CA ALA A 227 17.18 -3.60 2.39
C ALA A 227 17.78 -2.31 1.80
N GLU A 228 19.05 -2.01 2.08
CA GLU A 228 19.75 -0.84 1.52
C GLU A 228 19.88 -0.92 -0.01
N LEU A 229 20.18 -2.10 -0.56
CA LEU A 229 20.20 -2.33 -1.99
C LEU A 229 18.81 -2.09 -2.61
N PHE A 230 17.75 -2.61 -1.99
CA PHE A 230 16.38 -2.34 -2.42
C PHE A 230 16.07 -0.84 -2.43
N GLU A 231 16.40 -0.12 -1.36
CA GLU A 231 16.20 1.33 -1.29
C GLU A 231 16.99 2.07 -2.39
N THR A 232 18.22 1.63 -2.68
CA THR A 232 19.04 2.21 -3.74
C THR A 232 18.40 2.05 -5.12
N LEU A 233 17.97 0.83 -5.44
CA LEU A 233 17.35 0.51 -6.73
C LEU A 233 16.02 1.25 -6.92
N THR A 234 15.18 1.23 -5.89
CA THR A 234 13.86 1.87 -5.95
C THR A 234 13.98 3.39 -6.02
N ARG A 235 14.94 3.98 -5.31
CA ARG A 235 15.23 5.42 -5.37
C ARG A 235 15.77 5.83 -6.74
N ALA A 236 16.69 5.06 -7.31
CA ALA A 236 17.22 5.33 -8.64
C ALA A 236 16.11 5.30 -9.69
N ARG A 237 15.22 4.31 -9.62
CA ARG A 237 14.04 4.22 -10.48
C ARG A 237 13.08 5.39 -10.29
N ALA A 238 12.77 5.76 -9.04
CA ALA A 238 11.88 6.88 -8.76
C ALA A 238 12.45 8.22 -9.26
N ALA A 239 13.77 8.40 -9.17
CA ALA A 239 14.46 9.57 -9.71
C ALA A 239 14.45 9.60 -11.26
N ASP A 240 14.66 8.47 -11.94
CA ASP A 240 14.53 8.36 -13.41
C ASP A 240 13.11 8.74 -13.86
N LEU A 241 12.09 8.19 -13.20
CA LEU A 241 10.70 8.50 -13.50
C LEU A 241 10.38 9.98 -13.27
N GLN A 242 10.88 10.57 -12.19
CA GLN A 242 10.73 12.00 -11.92
C GLN A 242 11.34 12.86 -13.05
N GLN A 243 12.55 12.53 -13.51
CA GLN A 243 13.20 13.28 -14.59
C GLN A 243 12.45 13.19 -15.91
N ARG A 244 11.83 12.03 -16.20
CA ARG A 244 11.13 11.78 -17.46
C ARG A 244 9.72 12.36 -17.51
N LEU A 245 8.99 12.28 -16.39
CA LEU A 245 7.55 12.55 -16.32
C LEU A 245 7.22 13.97 -15.85
N ALA A 246 8.10 14.61 -15.07
CA ALA A 246 7.85 15.96 -14.60
C ALA A 246 8.05 17.00 -15.72
N ARG A 247 7.10 17.91 -15.89
CA ARG A 247 7.20 19.07 -16.78
C ARG A 247 7.49 20.32 -15.95
N ARG A 248 8.68 20.89 -16.18
CA ARG A 248 9.13 22.17 -15.61
C ARG A 248 9.10 23.22 -16.70
N PHE A 249 8.21 24.20 -16.55
CA PHE A 249 8.16 25.34 -17.46
C PHE A 249 8.99 26.49 -16.90
N MET A 250 9.80 27.12 -17.75
CA MET A 250 10.71 28.19 -17.32
C MET A 250 10.03 29.56 -17.27
N GLY A 251 9.07 29.79 -18.17
CA GLY A 251 8.19 30.96 -18.16
C GLY A 251 6.86 30.69 -17.47
N PRO A 252 5.95 31.67 -17.44
CA PRO A 252 4.61 31.49 -16.90
C PRO A 252 3.82 30.43 -17.67
N VAL A 253 2.97 29.71 -16.95
CA VAL A 253 2.03 28.73 -17.52
C VAL A 253 0.63 29.29 -17.39
N ARG A 254 -0.04 29.50 -18.52
CA ARG A 254 -1.40 29.99 -18.60
C ARG A 254 -2.35 28.84 -18.92
N TYR A 255 -3.25 28.55 -17.98
CA TYR A 255 -4.36 27.64 -18.18
C TYR A 255 -5.56 28.44 -18.70
N VAL A 256 -6.05 28.14 -19.90
CA VAL A 256 -7.15 28.85 -20.55
C VAL A 256 -8.39 27.97 -20.67
N ASN A 257 -9.56 28.58 -20.91
CA ASN A 257 -10.85 27.89 -21.04
C ASN A 257 -11.18 26.97 -19.85
N ALA A 258 -10.67 27.30 -18.65
CA ALA A 258 -10.86 26.49 -17.46
C ALA A 258 -12.12 26.94 -16.70
N ARG A 259 -12.83 26.00 -16.11
CA ARG A 259 -13.73 26.25 -14.98
C ARG A 259 -12.96 25.95 -13.68
N VAL A 260 -13.32 26.57 -12.57
CA VAL A 260 -12.62 26.44 -11.29
C VAL A 260 -13.62 26.05 -10.22
N PHE A 261 -13.38 24.92 -9.54
CA PHE A 261 -14.12 24.58 -8.33
C PHE A 261 -13.58 25.42 -7.16
N ASP A 262 -14.47 26.19 -6.52
CA ASP A 262 -14.16 27.02 -5.36
C ASP A 262 -14.71 26.35 -4.08
N PRO A 263 -13.85 25.72 -3.25
CA PRO A 263 -14.28 24.99 -2.06
C PRO A 263 -14.77 25.90 -0.91
N LYS A 264 -14.64 27.24 -1.03
CA LYS A 264 -15.23 28.18 -0.07
C LYS A 264 -16.72 28.37 -0.33
N SER A 265 -17.10 28.47 -1.61
CA SER A 265 -18.50 28.65 -2.01
C SER A 265 -19.21 27.35 -2.38
N GLY A 266 -18.46 26.26 -2.60
CA GLY A 266 -19.01 24.98 -3.06
C GLY A 266 -19.49 25.00 -4.51
N ALA A 267 -19.07 26.00 -5.30
CA ALA A 267 -19.53 26.23 -6.66
C ALA A 267 -18.40 26.15 -7.68
N ILE A 268 -18.76 25.86 -8.93
CA ILE A 268 -17.85 25.96 -10.08
C ILE A 268 -18.07 27.32 -10.76
N LYS A 269 -16.98 28.07 -10.97
CA LYS A 269 -16.96 29.37 -11.64
C LYS A 269 -16.19 29.28 -12.96
N GLY A 270 -16.50 30.14 -13.91
CA GLY A 270 -15.77 30.24 -15.17
C GLY A 270 -16.67 30.42 -16.39
N PRO A 271 -16.10 30.46 -17.61
CA PRO A 271 -14.69 30.20 -17.91
C PRO A 271 -13.72 31.22 -17.30
N ALA A 272 -12.48 30.79 -17.08
CA ALA A 272 -11.41 31.58 -16.45
C ALA A 272 -10.07 31.27 -17.11
N ALA A 273 -9.12 32.20 -16.92
CA ALA A 273 -7.71 32.01 -17.21
C ALA A 273 -6.89 32.09 -15.92
N ILE A 274 -6.02 31.11 -15.70
CA ILE A 274 -5.17 30.99 -14.51
C ILE A 274 -3.72 31.10 -14.97
N VAL A 275 -2.93 31.99 -14.35
CA VAL A 275 -1.49 32.11 -14.66
C VAL A 275 -0.67 31.66 -13.45
N VAL A 276 0.16 30.65 -13.67
CA VAL A 276 1.13 30.15 -12.70
C VAL A 276 2.52 30.62 -13.11
N HIS A 277 3.31 31.12 -12.15
CA HIS A 277 4.71 31.44 -12.36
C HIS A 277 5.54 30.93 -11.18
N GLY A 278 6.56 30.13 -11.48
CA GLY A 278 7.23 29.31 -10.47
C GLY A 278 6.22 28.40 -9.79
N GLU A 279 6.11 28.49 -8.47
CA GLU A 279 5.22 27.63 -7.68
C GLU A 279 3.86 28.26 -7.36
N LYS A 280 3.64 29.51 -7.77
CA LYS A 280 2.51 30.33 -7.30
C LYS A 280 1.51 30.66 -8.39
N ILE A 281 0.25 30.67 -8.02
CA ILE A 281 -0.83 31.26 -8.82
C ILE A 281 -0.69 32.77 -8.73
N THR A 282 -0.41 33.42 -9.86
CA THR A 282 -0.19 34.88 -9.93
C THR A 282 -1.42 35.64 -10.40
N VAL A 283 -2.28 35.00 -11.20
CA VAL A 283 -3.53 35.55 -11.72
C VAL A 283 -4.61 34.47 -11.74
N VAL A 284 -5.82 34.86 -11.38
CA VAL A 284 -7.07 34.14 -11.68
C VAL A 284 -8.01 35.17 -12.28
N ASP A 285 -8.26 35.06 -13.59
CA ASP A 285 -9.05 36.03 -14.35
C ASP A 285 -10.35 35.38 -14.85
N TYR A 286 -11.47 35.83 -14.29
CA TYR A 286 -12.82 35.42 -14.69
C TYR A 286 -13.46 36.40 -15.69
N GLU A 287 -12.89 37.60 -15.86
CA GLU A 287 -13.50 38.69 -16.62
C GLU A 287 -12.95 38.79 -18.05
N GLY A 288 -11.89 38.03 -18.37
CA GLY A 288 -11.25 38.06 -19.68
C GLY A 288 -10.42 39.33 -19.89
N GLY A 289 -9.85 39.88 -18.81
CA GLY A 289 -8.96 41.03 -18.84
C GLY A 289 -7.54 40.71 -19.31
N LEU A 290 -7.15 39.43 -19.35
CA LEU A 290 -5.87 38.99 -19.90
C LEU A 290 -5.84 39.15 -21.43
N GLY A 291 -4.84 39.89 -21.92
CA GLY A 291 -4.54 39.97 -23.36
C GLY A 291 -3.97 38.66 -23.92
N ALA A 292 -3.45 38.70 -25.15
CA ALA A 292 -2.80 37.53 -25.75
C ALA A 292 -1.66 36.97 -24.85
N PRO A 293 -1.42 35.65 -24.84
CA PRO A 293 -0.26 35.07 -24.18
C PRO A 293 1.04 35.73 -24.62
N GLY A 294 1.92 36.04 -23.66
CA GLY A 294 3.26 36.53 -23.95
C GLY A 294 4.10 35.50 -24.70
N PRO A 295 5.21 35.93 -25.35
CA PRO A 295 6.06 35.03 -26.15
C PRO A 295 6.75 33.93 -25.34
N ASP A 296 6.92 34.12 -24.02
CA ASP A 296 7.55 33.13 -23.13
C ASP A 296 6.51 32.30 -22.34
N GLU A 297 5.20 32.50 -22.59
CA GLU A 297 4.15 31.79 -21.87
C GLU A 297 3.85 30.43 -22.52
N THR A 298 3.84 29.37 -21.70
CA THR A 298 3.23 28.11 -22.11
C THR A 298 1.73 28.19 -21.91
N VAL A 299 0.95 27.81 -22.91
CA VAL A 299 -0.52 27.78 -22.82
C VAL A 299 -1.00 26.34 -22.72
N ILE A 300 -1.81 26.06 -21.71
CA ILE A 300 -2.51 24.78 -21.54
C ILE A 300 -4.00 25.05 -21.69
N ASP A 301 -4.64 24.42 -22.68
CA ASP A 301 -6.08 24.55 -22.88
C ASP A 301 -6.83 23.53 -22.01
N ALA A 302 -7.66 24.00 -21.09
CA ALA A 302 -8.48 23.14 -20.25
C ALA A 302 -9.70 22.57 -21.00
N GLU A 303 -9.99 23.06 -22.22
CA GLU A 303 -11.09 22.60 -23.09
C GLU A 303 -12.46 22.58 -22.38
N GLY A 304 -12.73 23.59 -21.54
CA GLY A 304 -13.95 23.69 -20.73
C GLY A 304 -13.98 22.79 -19.48
N GLY A 305 -12.89 22.07 -19.21
CA GLY A 305 -12.70 21.24 -18.03
C GLY A 305 -12.65 22.04 -16.73
N VAL A 306 -12.65 21.34 -15.60
CA VAL A 306 -12.67 21.89 -14.25
C VAL A 306 -11.30 21.71 -13.59
N LEU A 307 -10.70 22.81 -13.17
CA LEU A 307 -9.59 22.82 -12.23
C LEU A 307 -10.15 22.68 -10.80
N VAL A 308 -9.66 21.66 -10.10
CA VAL A 308 -10.02 21.35 -8.71
C VAL A 308 -8.75 21.50 -7.86
N PRO A 309 -8.81 22.14 -6.68
CA PRO A 309 -7.66 22.17 -5.77
C PRO A 309 -7.15 20.76 -5.48
N GLY A 310 -5.84 20.62 -5.28
CA GLY A 310 -5.22 19.30 -5.13
C GLY A 310 -5.82 18.52 -3.96
N LEU A 311 -6.10 17.23 -4.20
CA LEU A 311 -6.69 16.36 -3.20
C LEU A 311 -5.71 16.04 -2.07
N HIS A 312 -6.27 15.71 -0.92
CA HIS A 312 -5.55 15.22 0.26
C HIS A 312 -5.85 13.75 0.50
N ASP A 313 -4.82 12.99 0.87
CA ASP A 313 -4.97 11.74 1.62
C ASP A 313 -4.48 11.96 3.05
N MET A 314 -5.41 12.04 4.00
CA MET A 314 -5.11 12.31 5.40
C MET A 314 -4.66 11.06 6.18
N HIS A 315 -4.55 9.90 5.51
CA HIS A 315 -4.02 8.66 6.07
C HIS A 315 -3.23 7.86 5.02
N SER A 316 -1.99 8.26 4.79
CA SER A 316 -1.09 7.57 3.89
C SER A 316 0.00 6.81 4.62
N HIS A 317 0.62 5.85 3.93
CA HIS A 317 1.92 5.29 4.27
C HIS A 317 2.88 5.45 3.10
N THR A 318 3.66 6.51 3.15
CA THR A 318 4.52 6.97 2.06
C THR A 318 5.60 5.93 1.73
N SER A 319 5.82 5.72 0.43
CA SER A 319 6.91 4.93 -0.10
C SER A 319 7.45 5.58 -1.37
N LEU A 320 8.56 5.06 -1.90
CA LEU A 320 9.11 5.49 -3.18
C LEU A 320 8.20 5.19 -4.37
N TRP A 321 7.18 4.33 -4.19
CA TRP A 321 6.21 3.97 -5.23
C TRP A 321 4.96 4.84 -5.18
N SER A 322 4.50 5.18 -3.98
CA SER A 322 3.19 5.83 -3.80
C SER A 322 3.15 7.27 -4.33
N GLY A 323 4.29 7.95 -4.43
CA GLY A 323 4.36 9.35 -4.86
C GLY A 323 3.73 9.60 -6.23
N LEU A 324 4.12 8.81 -7.25
CA LEU A 324 3.53 8.93 -8.59
C LEU A 324 2.07 8.50 -8.64
N PHE A 325 1.69 7.47 -7.87
CA PHE A 325 0.30 7.03 -7.77
C PHE A 325 -0.62 8.13 -7.24
N TYR A 326 -0.20 8.81 -6.17
CA TYR A 326 -0.93 9.95 -5.62
C TYR A 326 -1.05 11.10 -6.62
N LEU A 327 0.05 11.50 -7.26
CA LEU A 327 0.01 12.55 -8.28
C LEU A 327 -0.92 12.19 -9.44
N ALA A 328 -0.85 10.95 -9.95
CA ALA A 328 -1.73 10.49 -11.02
C ALA A 328 -3.22 10.53 -10.63
N ALA A 329 -3.53 10.34 -9.34
CA ALA A 329 -4.87 10.46 -8.79
C ALA A 329 -5.27 11.92 -8.44
N GLY A 330 -4.46 12.93 -8.75
CA GLY A 330 -4.75 14.33 -8.42
C GLY A 330 -4.50 14.70 -6.94
N VAL A 331 -3.84 13.83 -6.18
CA VAL A 331 -3.47 14.05 -4.78
C VAL A 331 -2.14 14.79 -4.72
N THR A 332 -2.14 16.00 -4.15
CA THR A 332 -0.94 16.86 -4.05
C THR A 332 -0.43 17.00 -2.63
N THR A 333 -1.16 16.50 -1.63
CA THR A 333 -0.74 16.41 -0.23
C THR A 333 -1.14 15.07 0.36
N THR A 334 -0.27 14.49 1.18
CA THR A 334 -0.60 13.36 2.05
C THR A 334 -0.21 13.65 3.50
N ARG A 335 -0.95 13.09 4.46
CA ARG A 335 -0.52 12.96 5.87
C ARG A 335 -0.04 11.54 6.09
N ASP A 336 1.26 11.36 6.32
CA ASP A 336 1.86 10.05 6.58
C ASP A 336 1.59 9.67 8.03
N GLN A 337 0.84 8.59 8.23
CA GLN A 337 0.38 8.14 9.55
C GLN A 337 1.32 7.10 10.17
N GLY A 338 2.61 7.18 9.89
CA GLY A 338 3.63 6.38 10.55
C GLY A 338 4.54 5.66 9.57
N ASN A 339 5.84 5.87 9.74
CA ASN A 339 6.88 5.29 8.90
C ASN A 339 8.20 5.13 9.67
N ASP A 340 9.22 4.64 8.97
CA ASP A 340 10.60 4.82 9.42
C ASP A 340 11.00 6.30 9.29
N GLN A 341 11.56 6.87 10.36
CA GLN A 341 11.80 8.31 10.48
C GLN A 341 12.87 8.80 9.49
N GLU A 342 14.03 8.15 9.45
CA GLU A 342 15.16 8.59 8.62
C GLU A 342 14.80 8.50 7.14
N ARG A 343 14.21 7.38 6.75
CA ARG A 343 13.70 7.17 5.40
C ARG A 343 12.65 8.20 5.00
N LEU A 344 11.66 8.46 5.86
CA LEU A 344 10.58 9.39 5.54
C LEU A 344 11.13 10.81 5.34
N LEU A 345 12.03 11.27 6.21
CA LEU A 345 12.65 12.58 6.08
C LEU A 345 13.50 12.71 4.81
N ASP A 346 14.21 11.66 4.40
CA ASP A 346 14.94 11.64 3.12
C ASP A 346 13.98 11.70 1.92
N ILE A 347 12.86 10.97 1.93
CA ILE A 347 11.82 11.07 0.89
C ILE A 347 11.24 12.48 0.84
N ILE A 348 10.91 13.07 1.98
CA ILE A 348 10.40 14.45 2.08
C ILE A 348 11.40 15.43 1.46
N GLY A 349 12.66 15.40 1.93
CA GLY A 349 13.69 16.33 1.46
C GLY A 349 13.93 16.23 -0.05
N ARG A 350 13.93 15.01 -0.61
CA ARG A 350 14.10 14.80 -2.06
C ARG A 350 12.87 15.21 -2.86
N THR A 351 11.67 15.01 -2.33
CA THR A 351 10.42 15.41 -2.98
C THR A 351 10.32 16.94 -3.03
N GLU A 352 10.63 17.63 -1.93
CA GLU A 352 10.67 19.10 -1.89
C GLU A 352 11.76 19.68 -2.80
N ALA A 353 12.91 19.02 -2.92
CA ALA A 353 13.94 19.38 -3.89
C ALA A 353 13.56 19.06 -5.36
N GLY A 354 12.43 18.40 -5.58
CA GLY A 354 11.96 17.96 -6.89
C GLY A 354 12.79 16.82 -7.50
N ALA A 355 13.62 16.13 -6.71
CA ALA A 355 14.42 14.98 -7.10
C ALA A 355 13.62 13.66 -7.10
N LEU A 356 12.50 13.62 -6.37
CA LEU A 356 11.51 12.55 -6.43
C LEU A 356 10.13 13.12 -6.76
N ALA A 357 9.31 12.32 -7.44
CA ALA A 357 7.92 12.64 -7.72
C ALA A 357 7.05 12.30 -6.50
N GLY A 358 6.22 13.23 -6.06
CA GLY A 358 5.23 12.94 -5.02
C GLY A 358 4.44 14.16 -4.54
N PRO A 359 3.38 13.91 -3.76
CA PRO A 359 2.67 14.96 -3.03
C PRO A 359 3.58 15.59 -1.95
N ARG A 360 3.16 16.71 -1.37
CA ARG A 360 3.71 17.19 -0.10
C ARG A 360 3.33 16.22 1.00
N ILE A 361 4.30 15.82 1.81
CA ILE A 361 4.09 14.82 2.86
C ILE A 361 4.12 15.53 4.21
N ILE A 362 3.06 15.36 4.99
CA ILE A 362 2.95 15.83 6.37
C ILE A 362 3.20 14.64 7.30
N PRO A 363 4.34 14.58 8.01
CA PRO A 363 4.72 13.38 8.74
C PRO A 363 4.13 13.33 10.15
N ASN A 364 3.55 12.19 10.52
CA ASN A 364 3.17 11.84 11.89
C ASN A 364 4.10 10.76 12.48
N GLY A 365 4.48 10.96 13.73
CA GLY A 365 5.48 10.16 14.42
C GLY A 365 4.86 8.95 15.10
N MET A 366 5.11 7.75 14.59
CA MET A 366 4.53 6.50 15.12
C MET A 366 5.19 6.07 16.43
N ILE A 367 4.36 5.81 17.44
CA ILE A 367 4.77 5.27 18.75
C ILE A 367 3.90 4.06 19.09
N GLU A 368 4.54 2.90 19.21
CA GLU A 368 3.93 1.63 19.58
C GLU A 368 4.49 1.13 20.91
N GLY A 369 3.67 0.43 21.69
CA GLY A 369 4.13 -0.22 22.92
C GLY A 369 4.74 -1.59 22.65
N ARG A 370 5.78 -1.99 23.40
CA ARG A 370 6.37 -3.33 23.28
C ARG A 370 5.41 -4.40 23.81
N SER A 371 5.02 -5.34 22.95
CA SER A 371 4.25 -6.55 23.25
C SER A 371 4.48 -7.63 22.18
N GLU A 372 3.91 -8.81 22.35
CA GLU A 372 3.91 -9.86 21.30
C GLU A 372 3.09 -9.46 20.06
N HIS A 373 2.28 -8.41 20.15
CA HIS A 373 1.44 -7.89 19.07
C HIS A 373 1.98 -6.58 18.45
N SER A 374 3.16 -6.11 18.85
CA SER A 374 3.70 -4.85 18.34
C SER A 374 3.79 -4.85 16.82
N VAL A 375 3.30 -3.78 16.20
CA VAL A 375 3.68 -3.49 14.82
C VAL A 375 5.16 -3.13 14.75
N ARG A 376 5.85 -3.59 13.71
CA ARG A 376 7.30 -3.39 13.51
C ARG A 376 7.60 -2.16 12.65
N VAL A 377 7.04 -1.01 13.03
CA VAL A 377 7.20 0.29 12.34
C VAL A 377 7.28 1.41 13.38
N GLY A 378 8.11 2.42 13.14
CA GLY A 378 8.30 3.55 14.04
C GLY A 378 9.04 3.18 15.32
N VAL A 379 8.72 3.85 16.43
CA VAL A 379 9.35 3.57 17.73
C VAL A 379 8.54 2.55 18.53
N ILE A 380 9.17 1.44 18.92
CA ILE A 380 8.60 0.45 19.83
C ILE A 380 9.09 0.74 21.25
N ALA A 381 8.30 1.48 22.02
CA ALA A 381 8.60 1.88 23.38
C ALA A 381 8.33 0.76 24.38
N ASP A 382 9.33 0.41 25.19
CA ASP A 382 9.23 -0.55 26.29
C ASP A 382 8.97 0.11 27.66
N SER A 383 8.98 1.44 27.70
CA SER A 383 8.74 2.26 28.88
C SER A 383 8.10 3.60 28.51
N LEU A 384 7.42 4.24 29.48
CA LEU A 384 6.89 5.59 29.29
C LEU A 384 8.00 6.58 28.91
N GLN A 385 9.18 6.47 29.54
CA GLN A 385 10.30 7.36 29.25
C GLN A 385 10.74 7.25 27.78
N ALA A 386 10.86 6.03 27.25
CA ALA A 386 11.18 5.80 25.84
C ALA A 386 10.12 6.40 24.89
N ALA A 387 8.82 6.30 25.25
CA ALA A 387 7.75 6.93 24.50
C ALA A 387 7.87 8.47 24.51
N LEU A 388 8.15 9.08 25.67
CA LEU A 388 8.35 10.53 25.79
C LEU A 388 9.60 11.00 25.02
N ASP A 389 10.68 10.21 25.03
CA ASP A 389 11.86 10.48 24.21
C ASP A 389 11.56 10.42 22.71
N ALA A 390 10.67 9.52 22.29
CA ALA A 390 10.17 9.48 20.91
C ALA A 390 9.39 10.76 20.56
N VAL A 391 8.49 11.23 21.42
CA VAL A 391 7.77 12.50 21.21
C VAL A 391 8.75 13.67 21.01
N ARG A 392 9.75 13.80 21.90
CA ARG A 392 10.78 14.85 21.79
C ARG A 392 11.57 14.74 20.49
N ARG A 393 11.90 13.51 20.07
CA ARG A 393 12.60 13.26 18.81
C ARG A 393 11.76 13.72 17.62
N TYR A 394 10.49 13.34 17.54
CA TYR A 394 9.60 13.76 16.44
C TYR A 394 9.41 15.28 16.42
N ALA A 395 9.21 15.91 17.58
CA ALA A 395 9.11 17.37 17.69
C ALA A 395 10.36 18.07 17.15
N ALA A 396 11.55 17.58 17.51
CA ALA A 396 12.82 18.14 17.06
C ALA A 396 13.03 18.06 15.54
N HIS A 397 12.31 17.18 14.85
CA HIS A 397 12.37 17.00 13.39
C HIS A 397 11.17 17.61 12.66
N GLY A 398 10.34 18.42 13.35
CA GLY A 398 9.25 19.17 12.72
C GLY A 398 8.07 18.31 12.28
N TYR A 399 7.83 17.17 12.94
CA TYR A 399 6.63 16.37 12.72
C TYR A 399 5.37 17.18 13.07
N PHE A 400 4.24 16.83 12.48
CA PHE A 400 2.96 17.53 12.73
C PHE A 400 2.25 16.96 13.97
N GLN A 401 2.18 15.63 14.06
CA GLN A 401 1.57 14.93 15.19
C GLN A 401 2.38 13.70 15.59
N ILE A 402 2.04 13.12 16.74
CA ILE A 402 2.37 11.73 17.07
C ILE A 402 1.17 10.82 16.81
N LYS A 403 1.43 9.59 16.35
CA LYS A 403 0.43 8.53 16.23
C LYS A 403 0.67 7.48 17.32
N ILE A 404 -0.27 7.35 18.25
CA ILE A 404 -0.28 6.32 19.29
C ILE A 404 -0.91 5.03 18.73
N TYR A 405 -0.37 3.87 19.10
CA TYR A 405 -0.81 2.58 18.57
C TYR A 405 -1.24 1.56 19.63
N ASN A 406 -1.78 0.44 19.15
CA ASN A 406 -2.62 -0.50 19.94
C ASN A 406 -1.97 -1.02 21.24
N SER A 407 -0.64 -1.16 21.29
CA SER A 407 0.04 -1.79 22.43
C SER A 407 0.54 -0.78 23.47
N ILE A 408 0.32 0.52 23.27
CA ILE A 408 0.62 1.53 24.29
C ILE A 408 -0.27 1.29 25.51
N LYS A 409 0.30 1.37 26.71
CA LYS A 409 -0.48 1.20 27.95
C LYS A 409 -1.40 2.40 28.15
N PRO A 410 -2.67 2.23 28.54
CA PRO A 410 -3.61 3.34 28.73
C PRO A 410 -3.07 4.46 29.64
N GLU A 411 -2.35 4.10 30.71
CA GLU A 411 -1.77 5.07 31.65
C GLU A 411 -0.63 5.91 31.05
N TRP A 412 -0.08 5.54 29.89
CA TRP A 412 0.96 6.31 29.18
C TRP A 412 0.37 7.38 28.25
N VAL A 413 -0.88 7.21 27.81
CA VAL A 413 -1.47 8.04 26.76
C VAL A 413 -1.54 9.51 27.16
N LYS A 414 -2.06 9.81 28.36
CA LYS A 414 -2.18 11.19 28.85
C LYS A 414 -0.81 11.88 29.03
N PRO A 415 0.21 11.26 29.66
CA PRO A 415 1.56 11.82 29.69
C PRO A 415 2.18 12.05 28.31
N ILE A 416 2.02 11.10 27.39
CA ILE A 416 2.52 11.22 26.00
C ILE A 416 1.86 12.40 25.29
N ALA A 417 0.53 12.49 25.38
CA ALA A 417 -0.24 13.59 24.78
C ALA A 417 0.13 14.94 25.38
N ALA A 418 0.28 15.03 26.70
CA ALA A 418 0.71 16.26 27.36
C ALA A 418 2.09 16.74 26.89
N GLU A 419 3.06 15.84 26.71
CA GLU A 419 4.39 16.18 26.18
C GLU A 419 4.32 16.62 24.71
N ALA A 420 3.51 15.96 23.88
CA ALA A 420 3.30 16.34 22.49
C ALA A 420 2.73 17.76 22.40
N LYS A 421 1.67 18.05 23.16
CA LYS A 421 1.06 19.39 23.23
C LYS A 421 2.04 20.45 23.74
N ARG A 422 2.83 20.15 24.76
CA ARG A 422 3.86 21.06 25.29
C ARG A 422 4.88 21.45 24.21
N LEU A 423 5.14 20.55 23.26
CA LEU A 423 6.08 20.74 22.15
C LEU A 423 5.41 21.26 20.87
N GLY A 424 4.10 21.52 20.88
CA GLY A 424 3.35 22.03 19.73
C GLY A 424 2.93 20.96 18.72
N LEU A 425 3.07 19.68 19.05
CA LEU A 425 2.57 18.56 18.24
C LEU A 425 1.11 18.27 18.57
N GLY A 426 0.34 17.81 17.59
CA GLY A 426 -0.92 17.15 17.87
C GLY A 426 -0.77 15.65 18.16
N VAL A 427 -1.90 14.98 18.44
CA VAL A 427 -1.97 13.57 18.83
C VAL A 427 -3.09 12.89 18.05
N THR A 428 -2.76 11.79 17.38
CA THR A 428 -3.69 10.94 16.66
C THR A 428 -3.42 9.47 16.97
N GLY A 429 -4.22 8.58 16.40
CA GLY A 429 -3.89 7.18 16.26
C GLY A 429 -5.01 6.22 16.59
N HIS A 430 -4.60 4.99 16.82
CA HIS A 430 -5.53 3.96 17.27
C HIS A 430 -5.89 4.22 18.72
N VAL A 431 -7.06 3.74 19.14
CA VAL A 431 -7.38 3.68 20.56
C VAL A 431 -6.65 2.46 21.13
N PRO A 432 -5.73 2.63 22.11
CA PRO A 432 -4.99 1.50 22.65
C PRO A 432 -5.90 0.42 23.24
N ALA A 433 -5.43 -0.82 23.26
CA ALA A 433 -6.21 -1.90 23.86
C ALA A 433 -6.53 -1.60 25.33
N PHE A 434 -7.75 -1.99 25.74
CA PHE A 434 -8.29 -1.73 27.08
C PHE A 434 -8.51 -0.24 27.41
N MET A 435 -8.60 0.61 26.38
CA MET A 435 -8.98 2.02 26.48
C MET A 435 -10.20 2.30 25.58
N SER A 436 -11.04 3.25 25.97
CA SER A 436 -12.17 3.73 25.16
C SER A 436 -11.81 4.99 24.36
N PRO A 437 -12.51 5.26 23.24
CA PRO A 437 -12.38 6.53 22.51
C PRO A 437 -12.62 7.76 23.40
N ASP A 438 -13.57 7.69 24.33
CA ASP A 438 -13.89 8.78 25.27
C ASP A 438 -12.69 9.11 26.17
N GLU A 439 -11.99 8.08 26.67
CA GLU A 439 -10.76 8.27 27.43
C GLU A 439 -9.63 8.85 26.58
N ALA A 440 -9.53 8.44 25.30
CA ALA A 440 -8.50 8.95 24.40
C ALA A 440 -8.71 10.44 24.09
N ILE A 441 -9.97 10.85 23.85
CA ILE A 441 -10.37 12.26 23.69
C ILE A 441 -9.97 13.06 24.94
N LEU A 442 -10.34 12.57 26.13
CA LEU A 442 -10.03 13.24 27.40
C LEU A 442 -8.52 13.23 27.74
N ALA A 443 -7.76 12.30 27.18
CA ALA A 443 -6.30 12.23 27.34
C ALA A 443 -5.55 13.22 26.43
N GLY A 444 -6.19 13.75 25.38
CA GLY A 444 -5.65 14.83 24.55
C GLY A 444 -5.48 14.51 23.07
N TYR A 445 -6.27 13.59 22.50
CA TYR A 445 -6.32 13.35 21.05
C TYR A 445 -6.89 14.56 20.30
N ASP A 446 -6.34 14.84 19.12
CA ASP A 446 -6.83 15.83 18.14
C ASP A 446 -7.66 15.18 17.03
N ASP A 447 -7.33 13.93 16.69
CA ASP A 447 -8.15 13.11 15.81
C ASP A 447 -8.02 11.63 16.20
N ILE A 448 -9.04 10.85 15.87
CA ILE A 448 -8.99 9.40 15.99
C ILE A 448 -8.71 8.82 14.60
N ALA A 449 -7.74 7.91 14.51
CA ALA A 449 -7.40 7.26 13.26
C ALA A 449 -8.27 6.02 13.04
N HIS A 450 -8.90 5.95 11.88
CA HIS A 450 -9.85 4.94 11.42
C HIS A 450 -11.21 4.95 12.13
N VAL A 451 -12.29 4.94 11.34
CA VAL A 451 -13.67 4.88 11.85
C VAL A 451 -13.94 3.63 12.69
N ASN A 452 -13.30 2.48 12.41
CA ASN A 452 -13.43 1.33 13.29
C ASN A 452 -12.83 1.58 14.68
N GLN A 453 -11.74 2.33 14.82
CA GLN A 453 -11.17 2.59 16.16
C GLN A 453 -12.13 3.39 17.03
N LEU A 454 -12.87 4.32 16.44
CA LEU A 454 -13.97 5.00 17.12
C LEU A 454 -15.11 4.01 17.45
N MET A 455 -15.60 3.27 16.46
CA MET A 455 -16.75 2.39 16.62
C MET A 455 -16.48 1.22 17.58
N LEU A 456 -15.24 0.74 17.69
CA LEU A 456 -14.88 -0.34 18.63
C LEU A 456 -15.21 0.03 20.08
N GLY A 457 -15.21 1.32 20.44
CA GLY A 457 -15.68 1.80 21.75
C GLY A 457 -17.15 1.48 22.04
N TRP A 458 -17.94 1.16 21.02
CA TRP A 458 -19.35 0.78 21.12
C TRP A 458 -19.60 -0.71 20.80
N LEU A 459 -18.60 -1.42 20.29
CA LEU A 459 -18.74 -2.80 19.79
C LEU A 459 -17.98 -3.85 20.62
N ILE A 460 -16.90 -3.45 21.27
CA ILE A 460 -16.03 -4.32 22.06
C ILE A 460 -16.55 -4.45 23.48
N ARG A 461 -16.42 -5.65 24.05
CA ARG A 461 -16.82 -5.98 25.42
C ARG A 461 -15.64 -5.85 26.36
N GLU A 462 -15.92 -5.69 27.65
CA GLU A 462 -14.89 -5.66 28.68
C GLU A 462 -13.99 -6.92 28.61
N GLY A 463 -12.67 -6.72 28.61
CA GLY A 463 -11.67 -7.79 28.56
C GLY A 463 -11.29 -8.29 27.16
N GLU A 464 -11.99 -7.86 26.10
CA GLU A 464 -11.63 -8.22 24.72
C GLU A 464 -10.42 -7.43 24.21
N ASP A 465 -9.46 -8.12 23.60
CA ASP A 465 -8.17 -7.54 23.20
C ASP A 465 -8.14 -7.13 21.72
N THR A 466 -8.13 -5.81 21.48
CA THR A 466 -8.11 -5.19 20.15
C THR A 466 -6.73 -5.25 19.46
N ARG A 467 -5.69 -5.75 20.13
CA ARG A 467 -4.39 -6.04 19.47
C ARG A 467 -4.46 -7.26 18.55
N THR A 468 -5.49 -8.08 18.69
CA THR A 468 -5.74 -9.25 17.84
C THR A 468 -6.55 -8.88 16.59
N PRO A 469 -6.75 -9.80 15.61
CA PRO A 469 -7.65 -9.58 14.47
C PRO A 469 -9.10 -9.23 14.85
N LEU A 470 -9.49 -9.41 16.11
CA LEU A 470 -10.80 -9.02 16.64
C LEU A 470 -11.16 -7.56 16.34
N ARG A 471 -10.20 -6.62 16.34
CA ARG A 471 -10.46 -5.21 16.02
C ARG A 471 -11.02 -4.96 14.62
N LEU A 472 -10.87 -5.95 13.73
CA LEU A 472 -11.41 -5.93 12.37
C LEU A 472 -12.70 -6.75 12.32
N THR A 473 -12.69 -7.98 12.85
CA THR A 473 -13.86 -8.88 12.75
C THR A 473 -15.02 -8.46 13.64
N ALA A 474 -14.78 -7.76 14.75
CA ALA A 474 -15.82 -7.21 15.63
C ALA A 474 -16.70 -6.17 14.94
N MET A 475 -16.26 -5.58 13.81
CA MET A 475 -17.09 -4.69 13.00
C MET A 475 -18.39 -5.36 12.54
N ARG A 476 -18.43 -6.69 12.43
CA ARG A 476 -19.67 -7.44 12.18
C ARG A 476 -20.80 -7.06 13.16
N ARG A 477 -20.45 -6.76 14.42
CA ARG A 477 -21.41 -6.37 15.48
C ARG A 477 -22.08 -5.02 15.21
N ALA A 478 -21.52 -4.18 14.34
CA ALA A 478 -22.15 -2.92 13.95
C ALA A 478 -23.48 -3.15 13.22
N ALA A 479 -23.75 -4.36 12.72
CA ALA A 479 -25.01 -4.73 12.11
C ALA A 479 -26.25 -4.52 13.01
N SER A 480 -26.06 -4.42 14.33
CA SER A 480 -27.10 -4.16 15.33
C SER A 480 -26.78 -2.98 16.24
N LEU A 481 -25.87 -2.09 15.85
CA LEU A 481 -25.49 -0.92 16.64
C LEU A 481 -26.63 0.11 16.63
N ASP A 482 -27.03 0.58 17.81
CA ASP A 482 -27.94 1.70 17.97
C ASP A 482 -27.15 3.02 18.06
N LEU A 483 -27.19 3.80 16.97
CA LEU A 483 -26.53 5.11 16.90
C LEU A 483 -27.21 6.18 17.77
N ASP A 484 -28.45 5.94 18.20
CA ASP A 484 -29.16 6.77 19.17
C ASP A 484 -28.91 6.30 20.62
N SER A 485 -27.94 5.44 20.85
CA SER A 485 -27.59 5.02 22.21
C SER A 485 -26.89 6.16 22.98
N ALA A 486 -27.01 6.13 24.31
CA ALA A 486 -26.35 7.11 25.18
C ALA A 486 -24.81 7.13 25.04
N PRO A 487 -24.11 5.97 24.89
CA PRO A 487 -22.67 5.97 24.63
C PRO A 487 -22.27 6.69 23.35
N VAL A 488 -22.97 6.44 22.22
CA VAL A 488 -22.67 7.10 20.94
C VAL A 488 -22.82 8.62 21.05
N ARG A 489 -23.95 9.10 21.59
CA ARG A 489 -24.17 10.54 21.81
C ARG A 489 -23.12 11.17 22.71
N ARG A 490 -22.68 10.45 23.75
CA ARG A 490 -21.63 10.93 24.66
C ARG A 490 -20.30 11.13 23.92
N THR A 491 -19.87 10.13 23.16
CA THR A 491 -18.62 10.21 22.39
C THR A 491 -18.65 11.37 21.40
N ILE A 492 -19.73 11.53 20.63
CA ILE A 492 -19.87 12.63 19.65
C ILE A 492 -19.85 14.00 20.35
N ALA A 493 -20.53 14.13 21.49
CA ALA A 493 -20.51 15.35 22.27
C ALA A 493 -19.09 15.70 22.77
N LEU A 494 -18.32 14.69 23.22
CA LEU A 494 -16.92 14.87 23.61
C LEU A 494 -16.06 15.30 22.42
N MET A 495 -16.20 14.65 21.26
CA MET A 495 -15.47 15.03 20.05
C MET A 495 -15.73 16.49 19.70
N LYS A 496 -17.00 16.91 19.69
CA LYS A 496 -17.38 18.31 19.42
C LYS A 496 -16.84 19.28 20.47
N GLN A 497 -16.95 18.94 21.76
CA GLN A 497 -16.49 19.79 22.86
C GLN A 497 -14.98 20.02 22.81
N HIS A 498 -14.23 19.02 22.39
CA HIS A 498 -12.76 19.04 22.36
C HIS A 498 -12.17 19.33 20.97
N GLY A 499 -13.01 19.50 19.95
CA GLY A 499 -12.55 19.73 18.57
C GLY A 499 -11.82 18.53 17.96
N VAL A 500 -12.19 17.30 18.34
CA VAL A 500 -11.56 16.08 17.83
C VAL A 500 -12.14 15.72 16.48
N ALA A 501 -11.29 15.57 15.47
CA ALA A 501 -11.66 15.12 14.12
C ALA A 501 -11.67 13.59 14.01
N LEU A 502 -12.21 13.06 12.90
CA LEU A 502 -12.11 11.66 12.56
C LEU A 502 -11.35 11.48 11.24
N ASP A 503 -10.25 10.77 11.29
CA ASP A 503 -9.61 10.18 10.12
C ASP A 503 -10.32 8.87 9.78
N THR A 504 -10.98 8.87 8.62
CA THR A 504 -12.11 7.98 8.34
C THR A 504 -11.67 6.59 7.85
N THR A 505 -10.88 6.52 6.77
CA THR A 505 -10.43 5.25 6.17
C THR A 505 -11.58 4.29 5.85
N ALA A 506 -12.71 4.84 5.42
CA ALA A 506 -13.92 4.08 5.14
C ALA A 506 -13.71 3.07 4.01
N VAL A 507 -12.87 3.37 3.02
CA VAL A 507 -12.58 2.52 1.85
C VAL A 507 -11.93 1.19 2.20
N ILE A 508 -11.01 1.14 3.17
CA ILE A 508 -10.41 -0.13 3.60
C ILE A 508 -11.42 -0.99 4.36
N LEU A 509 -12.37 -0.37 5.07
CA LEU A 509 -13.42 -1.10 5.75
C LEU A 509 -14.52 -1.54 4.78
N GLU A 510 -14.83 -0.76 3.74
CA GLU A 510 -15.66 -1.21 2.64
C GLU A 510 -15.09 -2.50 2.03
N ARG A 511 -13.80 -2.50 1.70
CA ARG A 511 -13.11 -3.68 1.13
C ARG A 511 -13.11 -4.85 2.10
N LEU A 512 -12.79 -4.62 3.37
CA LEU A 512 -12.78 -5.68 4.38
C LEU A 512 -14.16 -6.33 4.53
N LEU A 513 -15.21 -5.52 4.64
CA LEU A 513 -16.56 -5.98 4.95
C LEU A 513 -17.29 -6.52 3.73
N LEU A 514 -17.04 -5.98 2.52
CA LEU A 514 -17.86 -6.27 1.33
C LEU A 514 -17.19 -7.09 0.23
N SER A 515 -15.86 -7.28 0.22
CA SER A 515 -15.22 -8.05 -0.87
C SER A 515 -15.55 -9.54 -0.79
N ARG A 516 -15.90 -10.13 -1.93
CA ARG A 516 -16.26 -11.54 -2.05
C ARG A 516 -15.43 -12.21 -3.13
N ALA A 517 -15.04 -13.45 -2.88
CA ALA A 517 -14.37 -14.31 -3.86
C ALA A 517 -15.17 -14.35 -5.18
N GLY A 518 -14.50 -14.05 -6.29
CA GLY A 518 -15.05 -14.10 -7.64
C GLY A 518 -15.82 -12.84 -8.05
N GLU A 519 -16.01 -11.88 -7.14
CA GLU A 519 -16.75 -10.66 -7.39
C GLU A 519 -15.81 -9.45 -7.44
N VAL A 520 -16.14 -8.47 -8.28
CA VAL A 520 -15.49 -7.16 -8.26
C VAL A 520 -16.29 -6.26 -7.32
N SER A 521 -15.65 -5.78 -6.26
CA SER A 521 -16.29 -4.88 -5.29
C SER A 521 -16.65 -3.54 -5.94
N GLU A 522 -17.66 -2.86 -5.41
CA GLU A 522 -18.02 -1.48 -5.84
C GLU A 522 -16.84 -0.50 -5.67
N ALA A 523 -16.02 -0.71 -4.65
CA ALA A 523 -14.82 0.09 -4.37
C ALA A 523 -13.78 0.01 -5.50
N ASP A 524 -13.68 -1.14 -6.16
CA ASP A 524 -12.62 -1.43 -7.12
C ASP A 524 -13.11 -1.40 -8.58
N ALA A 525 -14.39 -1.66 -8.83
CA ALA A 525 -14.99 -1.71 -10.17
C ALA A 525 -14.62 -0.53 -11.09
N PRO A 526 -14.55 0.74 -10.64
CA PRO A 526 -14.28 1.87 -11.52
C PRO A 526 -12.88 1.89 -12.14
N TYR A 527 -11.92 1.12 -11.62
CA TYR A 527 -10.53 1.20 -12.05
C TYR A 527 -9.83 -0.14 -12.22
N LEU A 528 -10.42 -1.24 -11.71
CA LEU A 528 -9.70 -2.50 -11.57
C LEU A 528 -9.21 -3.07 -12.90
N ASP A 529 -10.00 -2.97 -13.97
CA ASP A 529 -9.63 -3.52 -15.27
C ASP A 529 -8.42 -2.80 -15.90
N HIS A 530 -8.07 -1.60 -15.45
CA HIS A 530 -6.86 -0.88 -15.87
C HIS A 530 -5.58 -1.45 -15.23
N MET A 531 -5.70 -2.21 -14.14
CA MET A 531 -4.57 -2.62 -13.29
C MET A 531 -3.92 -3.93 -13.77
N PRO A 532 -2.69 -4.25 -13.33
CA PRO A 532 -2.02 -5.53 -13.62
C PRO A 532 -2.81 -6.74 -13.10
N ILE A 533 -2.65 -7.89 -13.75
CA ILE A 533 -3.54 -9.04 -13.54
C ILE A 533 -3.49 -9.60 -12.11
N GLY A 534 -2.32 -9.62 -11.47
CA GLY A 534 -2.20 -10.08 -10.08
C GLY A 534 -2.96 -9.16 -9.13
N TYR A 535 -2.86 -7.84 -9.32
CA TYR A 535 -3.66 -6.87 -8.56
C TYR A 535 -5.17 -7.05 -8.81
N GLN A 536 -5.59 -7.28 -10.06
CA GLN A 536 -6.99 -7.56 -10.38
C GLN A 536 -7.52 -8.78 -9.61
N ARG A 537 -6.75 -9.87 -9.61
CA ARG A 537 -7.14 -11.11 -8.94
C ARG A 537 -7.14 -10.95 -7.42
N TYR A 538 -6.14 -10.25 -6.87
CA TYR A 538 -6.08 -9.91 -5.44
C TYR A 538 -7.32 -9.17 -4.94
N ARG A 539 -7.90 -8.27 -5.75
CA ARG A 539 -9.11 -7.51 -5.38
C ARG A 539 -10.41 -8.30 -5.48
N LYS A 540 -10.40 -9.51 -6.04
CA LYS A 540 -11.57 -10.40 -6.16
C LYS A 540 -11.58 -11.53 -5.13
N ARG A 541 -11.10 -11.25 -3.92
CA ARG A 541 -10.99 -12.23 -2.82
C ARG A 541 -11.88 -11.89 -1.64
N SER A 542 -12.23 -12.90 -0.86
CA SER A 542 -12.81 -12.69 0.47
C SER A 542 -11.68 -12.43 1.48
N PHE A 543 -11.73 -11.30 2.19
CA PHE A 543 -10.78 -11.01 3.26
C PHE A 543 -11.18 -11.67 4.59
N VAL A 544 -12.49 -11.69 4.88
CA VAL A 544 -13.06 -12.27 6.09
C VAL A 544 -13.64 -13.66 5.83
N SER A 545 -13.81 -14.46 6.89
CA SER A 545 -14.54 -15.74 6.80
C SER A 545 -16.04 -15.50 6.63
N LEU A 546 -16.67 -16.36 5.83
CA LEU A 546 -18.10 -16.35 5.51
C LEU A 546 -18.71 -17.75 5.73
N ASP A 547 -18.16 -18.52 6.68
CA ASP A 547 -18.47 -19.94 6.87
C ASP A 547 -19.87 -20.18 7.49
N GLU A 548 -20.45 -19.16 8.14
CA GLU A 548 -21.77 -19.23 8.78
C GLU A 548 -22.85 -18.58 7.89
N PRO A 549 -24.08 -19.16 7.85
CA PRO A 549 -25.23 -18.49 7.26
C PRO A 549 -25.43 -17.09 7.88
N ASP A 550 -25.91 -16.14 7.09
CA ASP A 550 -26.19 -14.74 7.48
C ASP A 550 -24.98 -13.81 7.71
N VAL A 551 -23.75 -14.31 7.85
CA VAL A 551 -22.56 -13.46 8.09
C VAL A 551 -22.33 -12.42 6.99
N ASP A 552 -22.59 -12.77 5.72
CA ASP A 552 -22.51 -11.80 4.62
C ASP A 552 -23.49 -10.62 4.82
N ALA A 553 -24.74 -10.93 5.18
CA ALA A 553 -25.77 -9.92 5.42
C ALA A 553 -25.44 -9.05 6.64
N GLU A 554 -24.85 -9.62 7.69
CA GLU A 554 -24.35 -8.87 8.84
C GLU A 554 -23.24 -7.89 8.43
N TYR A 555 -22.26 -8.32 7.64
CA TYR A 555 -21.21 -7.42 7.15
C TYR A 555 -21.75 -6.28 6.28
N ARG A 556 -22.75 -6.56 5.44
CA ARG A 556 -23.42 -5.52 4.64
C ARG A 556 -24.15 -4.50 5.51
N ARG A 557 -24.88 -4.96 6.54
CA ARG A 557 -25.53 -4.06 7.53
C ARG A 557 -24.51 -3.28 8.36
N ALA A 558 -23.41 -3.91 8.76
CA ALA A 558 -22.32 -3.26 9.48
C ALA A 558 -21.69 -2.12 8.66
N PHE A 559 -21.52 -2.31 7.34
CA PHE A 559 -21.05 -1.25 6.46
C PHE A 559 -22.07 -0.12 6.30
N ALA A 560 -23.37 -0.43 6.24
CA ALA A 560 -24.41 0.61 6.25
C ALA A 560 -24.35 1.45 7.55
N ALA A 561 -24.24 0.80 8.71
CA ALA A 561 -24.09 1.48 10.00
C ALA A 561 -22.81 2.34 10.07
N LEU A 562 -21.74 1.95 9.38
CA LEU A 562 -20.53 2.77 9.24
C LEU A 562 -20.81 4.05 8.44
N LEU A 563 -21.52 3.96 7.32
CA LEU A 563 -21.91 5.15 6.54
C LEU A 563 -22.83 6.07 7.36
N ASP A 564 -23.81 5.51 8.06
CA ASP A 564 -24.69 6.26 8.96
C ASP A 564 -23.90 6.95 10.08
N THR A 565 -22.82 6.31 10.57
CA THR A 565 -21.91 6.92 11.55
C THR A 565 -21.17 8.13 10.97
N LEU A 566 -20.68 8.05 9.73
CA LEU A 566 -20.02 9.18 9.05
C LEU A 566 -20.99 10.36 8.86
N ALA A 567 -22.21 10.06 8.42
CA ALA A 567 -23.28 11.05 8.27
C ALA A 567 -23.55 11.76 9.60
N LEU A 568 -23.80 10.99 10.65
CA LEU A 568 -24.10 11.48 12.00
C LEU A 568 -22.98 12.37 12.56
N LEU A 569 -21.71 11.99 12.34
CA LEU A 569 -20.56 12.78 12.78
C LEU A 569 -20.51 14.13 12.05
N ASN A 570 -20.65 14.13 10.72
CA ASN A 570 -20.65 15.34 9.91
C ASN A 570 -21.81 16.28 10.29
N GLU A 571 -23.03 15.75 10.45
CA GLU A 571 -24.21 16.51 10.90
C GLU A 571 -24.02 17.18 12.27
N ASN A 572 -23.22 16.56 13.15
CA ASN A 572 -22.92 17.11 14.47
C ASN A 572 -21.72 18.08 14.48
N GLY A 573 -21.09 18.31 13.33
CA GLY A 573 -19.96 19.22 13.15
C GLY A 573 -18.62 18.60 13.53
N VAL A 574 -18.51 17.27 13.57
CA VAL A 574 -17.21 16.59 13.67
C VAL A 574 -16.55 16.61 12.30
N GLN A 575 -15.32 17.13 12.23
CA GLN A 575 -14.58 17.19 10.99
C GLN A 575 -14.17 15.78 10.54
N LEU A 576 -14.53 15.41 9.31
CA LEU A 576 -14.08 14.19 8.66
C LEU A 576 -12.81 14.49 7.83
N LEU A 577 -11.80 13.64 7.98
CA LEU A 577 -10.55 13.69 7.22
C LEU A 577 -10.51 12.48 6.28
N PRO A 578 -10.46 12.69 4.94
CA PRO A 578 -10.43 11.61 3.96
C PRO A 578 -9.04 10.98 3.95
N GLY A 579 -8.93 9.86 4.66
CA GLY A 579 -7.74 9.02 4.71
C GLY A 579 -8.02 7.67 4.07
N THR A 580 -7.01 6.99 3.53
CA THR A 580 -7.24 5.69 2.86
C THR A 580 -6.57 4.51 3.53
N ASP A 581 -5.46 4.71 4.24
CA ASP A 581 -4.55 3.65 4.68
C ASP A 581 -4.13 2.71 3.52
N ASP A 582 -3.99 3.30 2.33
CA ASP A 582 -3.64 2.64 1.07
C ASP A 582 -2.52 3.41 0.34
N GLY A 583 -1.85 2.78 -0.62
CA GLY A 583 -0.70 3.37 -1.34
C GLY A 583 -0.94 3.64 -2.83
N SER A 584 -2.15 3.39 -3.34
CA SER A 584 -2.44 3.40 -4.79
C SER A 584 -2.96 4.73 -5.35
N GLY A 585 -3.25 5.72 -4.49
CA GLY A 585 -3.83 7.01 -4.86
C GLY A 585 -5.30 6.94 -5.29
N VAL A 586 -5.69 5.96 -6.11
CA VAL A 586 -7.07 5.78 -6.60
C VAL A 586 -8.09 5.48 -5.50
N SER A 587 -7.64 4.96 -4.35
CA SER A 587 -8.50 4.75 -3.18
C SER A 587 -9.02 6.08 -2.60
N VAL A 588 -8.33 7.21 -2.82
CA VAL A 588 -8.78 8.54 -2.35
C VAL A 588 -10.08 8.94 -3.05
N HIS A 589 -10.20 8.65 -4.34
CA HIS A 589 -11.44 8.92 -5.08
C HIS A 589 -12.61 8.15 -4.47
N ARG A 590 -12.39 6.89 -4.08
CA ARG A 590 -13.43 6.08 -3.43
C ARG A 590 -13.76 6.59 -2.02
N GLU A 591 -12.78 7.01 -1.24
CA GLU A 591 -13.04 7.61 0.08
C GLU A 591 -13.99 8.81 -0.01
N ILE A 592 -13.76 9.68 -0.99
CA ILE A 592 -14.61 10.87 -1.25
C ILE A 592 -16.03 10.45 -1.69
N GLU A 593 -16.15 9.43 -2.54
CA GLU A 593 -17.45 8.88 -2.91
C GLU A 593 -18.21 8.29 -1.74
N LEU A 594 -17.52 7.70 -0.76
CA LEU A 594 -18.16 7.14 0.42
C LEU A 594 -18.77 8.25 1.30
N TYR A 595 -18.23 9.46 1.27
CA TYR A 595 -18.86 10.61 1.93
C TYR A 595 -20.17 10.97 1.23
N VAL A 596 -20.18 10.97 -0.10
CA VAL A 596 -21.42 11.19 -0.88
C VAL A 596 -22.43 10.07 -0.63
N LYS A 597 -21.95 8.82 -0.56
CA LYS A 597 -22.78 7.64 -0.24
C LYS A 597 -23.34 7.70 1.19
N ALA A 598 -22.64 8.35 2.12
CA ALA A 598 -23.11 8.65 3.47
C ALA A 598 -24.10 9.84 3.51
N GLY A 599 -24.33 10.54 2.40
CA GLY A 599 -25.34 11.60 2.30
C GLY A 599 -24.80 13.03 2.19
N LEU A 600 -23.47 13.22 2.15
CA LEU A 600 -22.89 14.54 1.90
C LEU A 600 -23.10 14.93 0.42
N SER A 601 -23.22 16.23 0.15
CA SER A 601 -23.20 16.71 -1.23
C SER A 601 -21.81 16.57 -1.86
N ASN A 602 -21.75 16.49 -3.20
CA ASN A 602 -20.48 16.45 -3.94
C ASN A 602 -19.58 17.65 -3.58
N ALA A 603 -20.18 18.83 -3.39
CA ALA A 603 -19.45 20.05 -3.01
C ALA A 603 -18.82 19.95 -1.61
N GLU A 604 -19.57 19.41 -0.63
CA GLU A 604 -19.06 19.19 0.73
C GLU A 604 -17.95 18.14 0.75
N ALA A 605 -18.13 17.03 0.05
CA ALA A 605 -17.12 15.98 -0.04
C ALA A 605 -15.81 16.51 -0.66
N LEU A 606 -15.88 17.30 -1.73
CA LEU A 606 -14.71 17.95 -2.32
C LEU A 606 -14.07 18.99 -1.41
N ARG A 607 -14.87 19.79 -0.69
CA ARG A 607 -14.35 20.74 0.30
C ARG A 607 -13.58 20.00 1.40
N LEU A 608 -14.12 18.90 1.91
CA LEU A 608 -13.47 18.07 2.93
C LEU A 608 -12.15 17.48 2.45
N ALA A 609 -12.07 17.10 1.17
CA ALA A 609 -10.86 16.55 0.55
C ALA A 609 -9.83 17.58 0.06
N THR A 610 -10.13 18.87 0.20
CA THR A 610 -9.26 19.96 -0.25
C THR A 610 -9.04 20.98 0.87
N LEU A 611 -9.84 22.05 0.89
CA LEU A 611 -9.67 23.18 1.80
C LEU A 611 -9.75 22.79 3.27
N ALA A 612 -10.68 21.91 3.66
CA ALA A 612 -10.84 21.56 5.08
C ALA A 612 -9.62 20.81 5.65
N CYS A 613 -8.94 20.02 4.80
CA CYS A 613 -7.68 19.38 5.19
C CYS A 613 -6.60 20.43 5.47
N ASP A 614 -6.49 21.47 4.65
CA ASP A 614 -5.54 22.55 4.89
C ASP A 614 -5.93 23.45 6.06
N GLU A 615 -7.22 23.62 6.36
CA GLU A 615 -7.69 24.26 7.59
C GLU A 615 -7.25 23.46 8.82
N TYR A 616 -7.42 22.13 8.79
CA TYR A 616 -6.97 21.23 9.85
C TYR A 616 -5.45 21.25 10.06
N LEU A 617 -4.70 21.31 8.97
CA LEU A 617 -3.23 21.36 8.98
C LEU A 617 -2.68 22.77 9.29
N GLY A 618 -3.52 23.81 9.36
CA GLY A 618 -3.10 25.20 9.55
C GLY A 618 -2.35 25.81 8.36
N ARG A 619 -2.70 25.38 7.13
CA ARG A 619 -2.02 25.75 5.86
C ARG A 619 -2.96 26.40 4.83
N ASP A 620 -4.22 26.65 5.19
CA ASP A 620 -5.28 27.19 4.33
C ASP A 620 -4.97 28.55 3.72
N GLN A 621 -4.03 29.31 4.28
CA GLN A 621 -3.59 30.58 3.68
C GLN A 621 -2.74 30.38 2.42
N ALA A 622 -2.07 29.24 2.28
CA ALA A 622 -1.16 28.94 1.18
C ALA A 622 -1.67 27.86 0.22
N PHE A 623 -2.61 27.02 0.66
CA PHE A 623 -3.10 25.84 -0.05
C PHE A 623 -4.64 25.72 0.01
N GLY A 624 -5.19 24.62 -0.50
CA GLY A 624 -6.60 24.27 -0.36
C GLY A 624 -7.58 24.97 -1.32
N SER A 625 -7.13 25.94 -2.12
CA SER A 625 -7.95 26.61 -3.14
C SER A 625 -7.12 27.25 -4.25
N ILE A 626 -7.76 27.51 -5.40
CA ILE A 626 -7.13 28.15 -6.57
C ILE A 626 -7.34 29.66 -6.47
N GLU A 627 -6.45 30.33 -5.75
CA GLU A 627 -6.48 31.78 -5.51
C GLU A 627 -5.11 32.41 -5.74
N LYS A 628 -5.09 33.69 -6.14
CA LYS A 628 -3.85 34.46 -6.30
C LYS A 628 -3.02 34.43 -5.01
N GLY A 629 -1.73 34.15 -5.14
CA GLY A 629 -0.76 34.06 -4.03
C GLY A 629 -0.61 32.68 -3.41
N LYS A 630 -1.57 31.76 -3.66
CA LYS A 630 -1.49 30.37 -3.21
C LYS A 630 -0.56 29.53 -4.11
N TYR A 631 -0.13 28.39 -3.59
CA TYR A 631 0.62 27.42 -4.38
C TYR A 631 -0.25 26.83 -5.48
N ALA A 632 0.37 26.57 -6.64
CA ALA A 632 -0.28 25.96 -7.79
C ALA A 632 -0.46 24.45 -7.60
N ASP A 633 -1.31 24.09 -6.64
CA ASP A 633 -1.69 22.73 -6.29
C ASP A 633 -3.12 22.47 -6.73
N PHE A 634 -3.28 21.83 -7.89
CA PHE A 634 -4.57 21.55 -8.48
C PHE A 634 -4.45 20.45 -9.52
N PHE A 635 -5.59 19.90 -9.93
CA PHE A 635 -5.68 18.97 -11.04
C PHE A 635 -6.83 19.34 -11.98
N LEU A 636 -6.73 18.90 -13.22
CA LEU A 636 -7.71 19.14 -14.29
C LEU A 636 -8.49 17.87 -14.59
N ILE A 637 -9.81 17.97 -14.63
CA ILE A 637 -10.74 16.94 -15.12
C ILE A 637 -11.68 17.53 -16.18
N GLN A 638 -12.21 16.69 -17.06
CA GLN A 638 -13.12 17.16 -18.12
C GLN A 638 -14.54 17.39 -17.61
N ALA A 639 -15.06 16.41 -16.86
CA ALA A 639 -16.45 16.39 -16.40
C ALA A 639 -16.66 17.27 -15.15
N ASP A 640 -17.92 17.61 -14.91
CA ASP A 640 -18.34 18.42 -13.75
C ASP A 640 -18.46 17.52 -12.49
N PRO A 641 -17.57 17.68 -11.49
CA PRO A 641 -17.58 16.83 -10.31
C PRO A 641 -18.73 17.15 -9.33
N LEU A 642 -19.46 18.26 -9.52
CA LEU A 642 -20.67 18.56 -8.75
C LEU A 642 -21.89 17.83 -9.30
N ALA A 643 -21.88 17.47 -10.60
CA ALA A 643 -22.90 16.63 -11.20
C ALA A 643 -22.65 15.13 -10.91
N ASP A 644 -21.39 14.70 -10.98
CA ASP A 644 -20.97 13.32 -10.71
C ASP A 644 -19.60 13.32 -10.04
N ILE A 645 -19.56 12.99 -8.75
CA ILE A 645 -18.31 12.97 -7.98
C ILE A 645 -17.27 11.99 -8.55
N SER A 646 -17.70 10.94 -9.26
CA SER A 646 -16.79 9.94 -9.83
C SER A 646 -15.87 10.52 -10.92
N ALA A 647 -16.21 11.70 -11.46
CA ALA A 647 -15.42 12.44 -12.45
C ALA A 647 -13.99 12.74 -11.99
N ILE A 648 -13.73 12.81 -10.67
CA ILE A 648 -12.40 13.07 -10.10
C ILE A 648 -11.35 11.99 -10.45
N ARG A 649 -11.78 10.81 -10.94
CA ARG A 649 -10.86 9.76 -11.44
C ARG A 649 -10.21 10.10 -12.77
N GLN A 650 -10.85 10.91 -13.60
CA GLN A 650 -10.42 11.17 -14.97
C GLN A 650 -9.43 12.34 -15.04
N VAL A 651 -8.36 12.26 -14.25
CA VAL A 651 -7.36 13.31 -14.13
C VAL A 651 -6.56 13.41 -15.43
N ARG A 652 -6.58 14.59 -16.05
CA ARG A 652 -5.86 14.88 -17.31
C ARG A 652 -4.51 15.54 -17.08
N LEU A 653 -4.40 16.30 -15.99
CA LEU A 653 -3.20 17.01 -15.57
C LEU A 653 -3.24 17.19 -14.06
N VAL A 654 -2.07 17.10 -13.42
CA VAL A 654 -1.88 17.53 -12.03
C VAL A 654 -0.73 18.53 -11.97
N SER A 655 -0.90 19.59 -11.19
CA SER A 655 0.12 20.56 -10.84
C SER A 655 0.40 20.45 -9.34
N ARG A 656 1.66 20.21 -8.97
CA ARG A 656 2.15 20.26 -7.59
C ARG A 656 3.19 21.35 -7.50
N GLY A 657 2.80 22.50 -6.95
CA GLY A 657 3.67 23.68 -6.83
C GLY A 657 4.20 24.14 -8.18
N GLY A 658 3.36 24.11 -9.23
CA GLY A 658 3.75 24.47 -10.60
C GLY A 658 4.54 23.40 -11.37
N MET A 659 4.96 22.31 -10.71
CA MET A 659 5.45 21.11 -11.38
C MET A 659 4.28 20.36 -11.99
N VAL A 660 4.27 20.20 -13.31
CA VAL A 660 3.14 19.60 -14.02
C VAL A 660 3.43 18.14 -14.37
N TYR A 661 2.43 17.28 -14.22
CA TYR A 661 2.48 15.89 -14.67
C TYR A 661 1.21 15.55 -15.44
N PHE A 662 1.36 14.66 -16.42
CA PHE A 662 0.23 14.07 -17.14
C PHE A 662 -0.01 12.64 -16.62
N PRO A 663 -1.12 12.38 -15.91
CA PRO A 663 -1.38 11.06 -15.33
C PRO A 663 -1.32 9.91 -16.34
N SER A 664 -1.69 10.13 -17.61
CA SER A 664 -1.56 9.11 -18.66
C SER A 664 -0.14 8.59 -18.81
N GLU A 665 0.86 9.47 -18.80
CA GLU A 665 2.28 9.11 -18.91
C GLU A 665 2.76 8.36 -17.65
N ILE A 666 2.24 8.73 -16.47
CA ILE A 666 2.52 8.02 -15.22
C ILE A 666 1.95 6.60 -15.27
N TYR A 667 0.68 6.45 -15.63
CA TYR A 667 0.03 5.14 -15.70
C TYR A 667 0.74 4.21 -16.69
N GLU A 668 1.10 4.70 -17.87
CA GLU A 668 1.86 3.93 -18.85
C GLU A 668 3.23 3.48 -18.32
N ALA A 669 3.96 4.37 -17.62
CA ALA A 669 5.25 4.04 -17.01
C ALA A 669 5.13 2.98 -15.89
N LEU A 670 3.93 2.85 -15.30
CA LEU A 670 3.58 1.87 -14.26
C LEU A 670 2.82 0.65 -14.82
N ALA A 671 2.76 0.49 -16.14
CA ALA A 671 2.04 -0.60 -16.82
C ALA A 671 0.54 -0.66 -16.49
N ILE A 672 -0.08 0.50 -16.29
CA ILE A 672 -1.51 0.69 -16.06
C ILE A 672 -2.11 1.38 -17.29
N ARG A 673 -3.32 0.96 -17.68
CA ARG A 673 -4.02 1.64 -18.78
C ARG A 673 -4.47 3.05 -18.34
N PRO A 674 -4.18 4.13 -19.08
CA PRO A 674 -4.64 5.47 -18.72
C PRO A 674 -6.16 5.62 -18.59
N PHE A 675 -6.62 6.53 -17.72
CA PHE A 675 -8.04 6.86 -17.54
C PHE A 675 -8.51 8.04 -18.40
N ALA A 676 -7.60 8.96 -18.73
CA ALA A 676 -7.90 10.16 -19.51
C ALA A 676 -6.67 10.58 -20.34
N SER A 677 -6.92 11.35 -21.40
CA SER A 677 -5.86 11.94 -22.23
C SER A 677 -5.42 13.31 -21.69
N PRO A 678 -4.15 13.70 -21.88
CA PRO A 678 -3.66 15.01 -21.43
C PRO A 678 -4.39 16.17 -22.14
N PRO A 679 -4.39 17.39 -21.57
CA PRO A 679 -4.86 18.60 -22.25
C PRO A 679 -3.91 19.02 -23.39
N PRO A 680 -4.40 19.76 -24.40
CA PRO A 680 -3.55 20.41 -25.38
C PRO A 680 -2.55 21.38 -24.74
N VAL A 681 -1.31 21.36 -25.21
CA VAL A 681 -0.23 22.27 -24.76
C VAL A 681 0.36 22.98 -25.97
N ALA A 682 0.37 24.31 -25.92
CA ALA A 682 1.10 25.16 -26.85
C ALA A 682 2.36 25.70 -26.16
N TRP A 683 3.51 25.39 -26.74
CA TRP A 683 4.82 25.80 -26.26
C TRP A 683 5.21 27.16 -26.84
N PRO A 684 6.01 27.96 -26.11
CA PRO A 684 6.65 29.18 -26.60
C PRO A 684 7.35 29.01 -27.96
#